data_AF-A0A4Y9YZ58-F1
#
_entry.id   AF-A0A4Y9YZ58-F1
#
_cell.length_a   1.000
_cell.length_b   1.000
_cell.length_c   1.000
_cell.angle_alpha   90.00
_cell.angle_beta   90.00
_cell.angle_gamma   90.00
#
_symmetry.space_group_name_H-M   'P 1'
#
loop_
_entity.id
_entity.type
_entity.pdbx_description
1 polymer ?
#
loop_
_entity_poly.entity_id
_entity_poly.type
_entity_poly.pdbx_seq_one_letter_code
_entity_poly.pdbx_strand_id
1 'polypeptide(L)'
;MDSAEFHASVKTRFTHSQKKTLSLRWEFEQVYRVVRQIPPQRVTTYGHVAKLIGMPNHSRHVGQALKFLSPDADPPVPWQRVVSSSGAISSRGPGTDGAQRQRDALEEEGVEVSIGRTGELLVNLRTWGLIYLCHRTNAGILVAQNSSKRLITANPRITQGVTYTTKPYVLGYTTPLVFVPRTFQGKGFDARTSHTHFLDVRRLLTDILTLFIFRSKSSVIEPEAAITLSHGSYMRKADLQALVSLIQNATHEAIQAYEDSGVEIPSLDSSSAPPSNLVALRKAVRVLEGACFQLCATLAPPEATMFSRGVQCLDLACVRIAVTAKIPNILEGHPEGLHVSEIAKKTGIDEGKLTKILRSLATQHCFRETAAETFANNRLSVTMLEENPFSALIHWVSTYLNKIAAANVYDAFVDPEYKSSYEPKRTVFGYGVKDELPNASIYEWLTAHREESKLFNRAMTGLTLLTDGHVVVDHFPWKDLAPGSTVCDLGGGVGTVSIGLAKRYHQLHVTVQDLPDVVVQARQFWDTNYPTAALEKRADFVPLDFLNESPVKGQDIYYLRQIIHNWPADCGVTILKNITKVMKPESRILVHDYVLQPNFSGSAARDLAAGSGVNVAPKPLLPNYGYGSARAYTEDVSMLVLTNAGERTLDEFLAIGNAAGLKFVKLWDFAETALIEFAAAH
;
A
#
# COMPACT_ATOMS: atom_id res chain seq x y z
N MET A 1 11.04 5.53 15.35
CA MET A 1 10.99 6.93 14.92
C MET A 1 12.26 7.26 14.18
N ASP A 2 12.15 7.52 12.89
CA ASP A 2 13.25 7.97 12.02
C ASP A 2 13.51 9.48 12.26
N SER A 3 14.71 9.97 11.92
CA SER A 3 15.15 11.37 12.05
C SER A 3 14.16 12.36 11.44
N ALA A 4 13.57 11.99 10.29
CA ALA A 4 12.58 12.79 9.59
C ALA A 4 11.27 12.97 10.40
N GLU A 5 10.80 11.92 11.07
CA GLU A 5 9.57 11.96 11.89
C GLU A 5 9.74 12.77 13.17
N PHE A 6 10.93 12.72 13.80
CA PHE A 6 11.22 13.51 15.00
C PHE A 6 11.31 15.00 14.68
N HIS A 7 12.01 15.37 13.60
CA HIS A 7 12.10 16.76 13.18
C HIS A 7 10.76 17.32 12.69
N ALA A 8 9.88 16.48 12.13
CA ALA A 8 8.52 16.86 11.76
C ALA A 8 7.64 17.15 13.00
N SER A 9 7.70 16.31 14.06
CA SER A 9 6.87 16.48 15.26
C SER A 9 7.31 17.64 16.17
N VAL A 10 8.60 17.99 16.17
CA VAL A 10 9.14 19.10 16.97
C VAL A 10 8.82 20.48 16.35
N LYS A 11 8.53 20.56 15.03
CA LYS A 11 8.31 21.82 14.31
C LYS A 11 7.06 22.60 14.75
N THR A 12 6.02 21.94 15.27
CA THR A 12 4.70 22.56 15.49
C THR A 12 4.38 22.94 16.95
N ARG A 13 5.16 22.54 17.96
CA ARG A 13 4.74 22.66 19.39
C ARG A 13 5.73 23.28 20.38
N PHE A 14 6.92 23.73 19.97
CA PHE A 14 7.95 24.20 20.91
C PHE A 14 8.62 25.51 20.47
N THR A 15 9.07 26.33 21.43
CA THR A 15 9.85 27.55 21.14
C THR A 15 11.20 27.21 20.49
N HIS A 16 11.84 28.16 19.78
CA HIS A 16 13.12 27.91 19.09
C HIS A 16 14.22 27.35 20.02
N SER A 17 14.29 27.82 21.27
CA SER A 17 15.21 27.31 22.29
C SER A 17 14.88 25.86 22.73
N GLN A 18 13.59 25.54 22.90
CA GLN A 18 13.13 24.19 23.24
C GLN A 18 13.34 23.21 22.06
N LYS A 19 13.11 23.64 20.82
CA LYS A 19 13.37 22.83 19.60
C LYS A 19 14.84 22.42 19.50
N LYS A 20 15.76 23.37 19.74
CA LYS A 20 17.21 23.10 19.73
C LYS A 20 17.61 22.11 20.83
N THR A 21 17.02 22.23 22.02
CA THR A 21 17.28 21.33 23.15
C THR A 21 16.72 19.93 22.92
N LEU A 22 15.52 19.81 22.33
CA LEU A 22 14.89 18.52 22.00
C LEU A 22 15.60 17.79 20.86
N SER A 23 16.05 18.51 19.82
CA SER A 23 16.90 17.99 18.75
C SER A 23 18.19 17.40 19.32
N LEU A 24 18.88 18.17 20.15
CA LEU A 24 20.15 17.76 20.73
C LEU A 24 20.00 16.52 21.63
N ARG A 25 18.93 16.45 22.43
CA ARG A 25 18.62 15.27 23.27
C ARG A 25 18.34 14.03 22.44
N TRP A 26 17.62 14.18 21.32
CA TRP A 26 17.32 13.06 20.43
C TRP A 26 18.57 12.55 19.71
N GLU A 27 19.43 13.45 19.21
CA GLU A 27 20.71 13.11 18.59
C GLU A 27 21.63 12.37 19.58
N PHE A 28 21.68 12.82 20.84
CA PHE A 28 22.46 12.15 21.89
C PHE A 28 21.92 10.76 22.21
N GLU A 29 20.60 10.56 22.23
CA GLU A 29 20.03 9.23 22.47
C GLU A 29 20.38 8.24 21.34
N GLN A 30 20.44 8.68 20.08
CA GLN A 30 20.90 7.80 18.99
C GLN A 30 22.37 7.39 19.18
N VAL A 31 23.23 8.29 19.66
CA VAL A 31 24.61 7.95 20.04
C VAL A 31 24.62 6.88 21.14
N TYR A 32 23.84 7.07 22.21
CA TYR A 32 23.79 6.12 23.32
C TYR A 32 23.28 4.74 22.89
N ARG A 33 22.26 4.69 22.03
CA ARG A 33 21.73 3.44 21.46
C ARG A 33 22.78 2.64 20.68
N VAL A 34 23.64 3.31 19.90
CA VAL A 34 24.72 2.64 19.17
C VAL A 34 25.84 2.21 20.12
N VAL A 35 26.22 3.06 21.07
CA VAL A 35 27.31 2.76 22.01
C VAL A 35 26.96 1.58 22.91
N ARG A 36 25.70 1.44 23.34
CA ARG A 36 25.20 0.27 24.11
C ARG A 36 25.33 -1.06 23.37
N GLN A 37 25.46 -1.05 22.04
CA GLN A 37 25.60 -2.28 21.23
C GLN A 37 27.05 -2.73 21.08
N ILE A 38 28.04 -1.93 21.49
CA ILE A 38 29.44 -2.32 21.42
C ILE A 38 29.66 -3.40 22.49
N PRO A 39 30.03 -4.64 22.15
CA PRO A 39 30.19 -5.69 23.15
C PRO A 39 31.43 -5.43 24.04
N PRO A 40 31.49 -6.03 25.25
CA PRO A 40 32.72 -6.04 26.06
C PRO A 40 33.90 -6.59 25.26
N GLN A 41 35.13 -6.23 25.64
CA GLN A 41 36.36 -6.64 24.91
C GLN A 41 36.43 -6.13 23.46
N ARG A 42 35.61 -5.13 23.10
CA ARG A 42 35.66 -4.50 21.78
C ARG A 42 35.58 -2.99 21.91
N VAL A 43 36.30 -2.31 21.02
CA VAL A 43 36.28 -0.85 20.91
C VAL A 43 35.87 -0.43 19.51
N THR A 44 35.28 0.75 19.39
CA THR A 44 34.96 1.39 18.12
C THR A 44 35.45 2.83 18.11
N THR A 45 35.33 3.53 16.97
CA THR A 45 35.78 4.91 16.84
C THR A 45 34.63 5.91 16.85
N TYR A 46 34.86 7.15 17.30
CA TYR A 46 33.85 8.23 17.22
C TYR A 46 33.29 8.41 15.81
N GLY A 47 34.14 8.32 14.78
CA GLY A 47 33.72 8.41 13.38
C GLY A 47 32.86 7.23 12.94
N HIS A 48 33.13 6.03 13.47
CA HIS A 48 32.32 4.85 13.17
C HIS A 48 30.91 4.96 13.78
N VAL A 49 30.80 5.41 15.03
CA VAL A 49 29.48 5.69 15.66
C VAL A 49 28.72 6.74 14.86
N ALA A 50 29.39 7.83 14.45
CA ALA A 50 28.79 8.89 13.65
C ALA A 50 28.23 8.35 12.31
N LYS A 51 28.94 7.41 11.66
CA LYS A 51 28.47 6.75 10.43
C LYS A 51 27.23 5.87 10.68
N LEU A 52 27.17 5.15 11.80
CA LEU A 52 26.06 4.27 12.14
C LEU A 52 24.75 5.03 12.45
N ILE A 53 24.86 6.25 12.98
CA ILE A 53 23.68 7.12 13.22
C ILE A 53 23.30 7.98 12.01
N GLY A 54 23.90 7.76 10.83
CA GLY A 54 23.59 8.50 9.61
C GLY A 54 24.24 9.88 9.50
N MET A 55 25.23 10.20 10.36
CA MET A 55 25.91 11.50 10.40
C MET A 55 27.43 11.36 10.22
N PRO A 56 27.94 10.90 9.06
CA PRO A 56 29.33 10.44 8.88
C PRO A 56 30.41 11.50 9.20
N ASN A 57 30.09 12.79 9.07
CA ASN A 57 31.03 13.90 9.32
C ASN A 57 30.94 14.50 10.75
N HIS A 58 30.19 13.87 11.67
CA HIS A 58 29.86 14.44 13.00
C HIS A 58 30.53 13.70 14.17
N SER A 59 31.78 13.24 14.04
CA SER A 59 32.51 12.54 15.11
C SER A 59 32.67 13.37 16.40
N ARG A 60 32.80 14.70 16.29
CA ARG A 60 32.84 15.63 17.43
C ARG A 60 31.51 15.65 18.20
N HIS A 61 30.39 15.45 17.52
CA HIS A 61 29.06 15.42 18.14
C HIS A 61 28.90 14.18 19.02
N VAL A 62 29.39 13.01 18.56
CA VAL A 62 29.47 11.79 19.37
C VAL A 62 30.30 12.02 20.64
N GLY A 63 31.44 12.73 20.50
CA GLY A 63 32.27 13.12 21.65
C GLY A 63 31.56 14.04 22.64
N GLN A 64 30.73 14.97 22.15
CA GLN A 64 29.91 15.84 23.00
C GLN A 64 28.83 15.05 23.74
N ALA A 65 28.12 14.14 23.07
CA ALA A 65 27.12 13.27 23.70
C ALA A 65 27.73 12.47 24.86
N LEU A 66 28.86 11.80 24.62
CA LEU A 66 29.56 11.02 25.65
C LEU A 66 30.27 11.88 26.72
N LYS A 67 30.41 13.20 26.50
CA LYS A 67 30.91 14.13 27.50
C LYS A 67 29.82 14.52 28.51
N PHE A 68 28.58 14.65 28.04
CA PHE A 68 27.42 15.05 28.85
C PHE A 68 26.56 13.86 29.30
N LEU A 69 27.10 12.64 29.20
CA LEU A 69 26.46 11.43 29.69
C LEU A 69 26.27 11.51 31.21
N SER A 70 25.03 11.29 31.68
CA SER A 70 24.74 11.19 33.11
C SER A 70 25.33 9.89 33.69
N PRO A 71 25.95 9.92 34.89
CA PRO A 71 26.36 8.69 35.59
C PRO A 71 25.21 7.72 35.86
N ASP A 72 23.99 8.24 36.00
CA ASP A 72 22.78 7.47 36.33
C ASP A 72 21.99 7.00 35.09
N ALA A 73 22.64 6.93 33.92
CA ALA A 73 21.98 6.50 32.70
C ALA A 73 21.56 5.02 32.79
N ASP A 74 20.27 4.73 32.62
CA ASP A 74 19.70 3.38 32.63
C ASP A 74 19.09 3.03 31.25
N PRO A 75 19.57 1.97 30.57
CA PRO A 75 20.71 1.13 30.91
C PRO A 75 22.05 1.88 30.72
N PRO A 76 23.11 1.48 31.46
CA PRO A 76 24.43 2.10 31.39
C PRO A 76 24.97 2.18 29.96
N VAL A 77 25.57 3.32 29.61
CA VAL A 77 26.20 3.52 28.29
C VAL A 77 27.70 3.24 28.41
N PRO A 78 28.26 2.23 27.72
CA PRO A 78 29.67 1.84 27.84
C PRO A 78 30.57 2.80 27.04
N TRP A 79 30.63 4.05 27.48
CA TRP A 79 31.34 5.14 26.82
C TRP A 79 32.85 4.86 26.66
N GLN A 80 33.43 4.05 27.56
CA GLN A 80 34.84 3.67 27.54
C GLN A 80 35.24 2.93 26.25
N ARG A 81 34.29 2.25 25.59
CA ARG A 81 34.52 1.48 24.36
C ARG A 81 34.63 2.34 23.09
N VAL A 82 34.52 3.67 23.18
CA VAL A 82 34.65 4.59 22.04
C VAL A 82 35.97 5.37 22.13
N VAL A 83 36.84 5.16 21.15
CA VAL A 83 38.19 5.75 21.08
C VAL A 83 38.39 6.57 19.79
N SER A 84 39.52 7.27 19.67
CA SER A 84 39.84 7.99 18.43
C SER A 84 40.15 7.05 17.27
N SER A 85 40.16 7.57 16.04
CA SER A 85 40.49 6.78 14.84
C SER A 85 41.93 6.26 14.80
N SER A 86 42.84 6.86 15.56
CA SER A 86 44.21 6.37 15.75
C SER A 86 44.33 5.32 16.86
N GLY A 87 43.23 5.01 17.58
CA GLY A 87 43.26 4.15 18.76
C GLY A 87 43.65 4.88 20.05
N ALA A 88 43.96 6.18 19.99
CA ALA A 88 44.29 6.97 21.17
C ALA A 88 43.05 7.24 22.05
N ILE A 89 43.26 7.15 23.36
CA ILE A 89 42.31 7.58 24.39
C ILE A 89 42.48 9.10 24.57
N SER A 90 41.41 9.86 24.35
CA SER A 90 41.47 11.32 24.39
C SER A 90 41.69 11.85 25.81
N SER A 91 42.76 12.62 26.03
CA SER A 91 42.95 13.39 27.27
C SER A 91 41.93 14.53 27.34
N ARG A 92 41.04 14.52 28.33
CA ARG A 92 40.01 15.57 28.50
C ARG A 92 40.55 16.82 29.24
N GLY A 93 41.62 17.42 28.74
CA GLY A 93 42.20 18.66 29.28
C GLY A 93 43.02 18.50 30.59
N PRO A 94 43.81 19.52 30.98
CA PRO A 94 44.71 19.44 32.13
C PRO A 94 43.96 19.20 33.44
N GLY A 95 44.43 18.26 34.26
CA GLY A 95 43.88 18.00 35.60
C GLY A 95 42.62 17.11 35.66
N THR A 96 42.23 16.46 34.56
CA THR A 96 41.13 15.49 34.59
C THR A 96 41.65 14.05 34.49
N ASP A 97 41.18 13.19 35.39
CA ASP A 97 41.48 11.75 35.41
C ASP A 97 40.69 10.96 34.35
N GLY A 98 40.28 11.63 33.26
CA GLY A 98 39.35 11.06 32.27
C GLY A 98 39.97 9.96 31.41
N ALA A 99 41.25 10.13 31.05
CA ALA A 99 41.96 9.16 30.23
C ALA A 99 42.35 7.90 31.03
N GLN A 100 42.73 8.07 32.31
CA GLN A 100 43.05 6.96 33.19
C GLN A 100 41.79 6.15 33.54
N ARG A 101 40.67 6.80 33.90
CA ARG A 101 39.39 6.10 34.10
C ARG A 101 38.91 5.33 32.88
N GLN A 102 39.12 5.89 31.68
CA GLN A 102 38.78 5.17 30.44
C GLN A 102 39.69 3.95 30.25
N ARG A 103 40.98 4.08 30.58
CA ARG A 103 41.91 2.95 30.56
C ARG A 103 41.53 1.88 31.57
N ASP A 104 41.30 2.24 32.83
CA ASP A 104 40.97 1.28 33.88
C ASP A 104 39.70 0.50 33.53
N ALA A 105 38.66 1.17 33.03
CA ALA A 105 37.42 0.53 32.58
C ALA A 105 37.59 -0.36 31.35
N LEU A 106 38.55 -0.06 30.47
CA LEU A 106 38.89 -0.91 29.32
C LEU A 106 39.70 -2.13 29.75
N GLU A 107 40.67 -1.95 30.64
CA GLU A 107 41.51 -3.03 31.19
C GLU A 107 40.68 -3.99 32.07
N GLU A 108 39.69 -3.50 32.81
CA GLU A 108 38.72 -4.32 33.55
C GLU A 108 37.90 -5.21 32.60
N GLU A 109 37.57 -4.70 31.42
CA GLU A 109 36.95 -5.50 30.37
C GLU A 109 37.93 -6.42 29.64
N GLY A 110 39.23 -6.38 29.95
CA GLY A 110 40.27 -7.18 29.32
C GLY A 110 40.83 -6.60 28.01
N VAL A 111 40.57 -5.33 27.70
CA VAL A 111 41.16 -4.63 26.54
C VAL A 111 42.53 -4.07 26.92
N GLU A 112 43.57 -4.49 26.21
CA GLU A 112 44.94 -4.02 26.45
C GLU A 112 45.15 -2.56 26.00
N VAL A 113 45.62 -1.72 26.92
CA VAL A 113 45.98 -0.31 26.68
C VAL A 113 47.49 -0.15 26.82
N SER A 114 48.14 0.25 25.72
CA SER A 114 49.59 0.49 25.66
C SER A 114 49.93 1.97 25.80
N ILE A 115 51.16 2.30 26.21
CA ILE A 115 51.65 3.67 26.26
C ILE A 115 52.52 3.93 25.03
N GLY A 116 52.12 4.90 24.20
CA GLY A 116 52.85 5.34 23.02
C GLY A 116 54.15 6.08 23.37
N ARG A 117 55.01 6.31 22.37
CA ARG A 117 56.32 6.95 22.54
C ARG A 117 56.26 8.37 23.13
N THR A 118 55.13 9.04 22.94
CA THR A 118 54.82 10.40 23.41
C THR A 118 54.06 10.41 24.74
N GLY A 119 53.86 9.25 25.37
CA GLY A 119 53.13 9.11 26.64
C GLY A 119 51.61 8.97 26.49
N GLU A 120 51.08 8.90 25.28
CA GLU A 120 49.65 8.74 25.01
C GLU A 120 49.15 7.30 25.22
N LEU A 121 47.93 7.14 25.72
CA LEU A 121 47.32 5.82 25.92
C LEU A 121 46.67 5.33 24.62
N LEU A 122 47.07 4.15 24.14
CA LEU A 122 46.71 3.60 22.84
C LEU A 122 46.08 2.21 22.95
N VAL A 123 44.94 2.03 22.29
CA VAL A 123 44.30 0.73 22.06
C VAL A 123 44.60 0.25 20.65
N ASN A 124 45.07 -0.99 20.51
CA ASN A 124 45.32 -1.58 19.20
C ASN A 124 43.98 -1.90 18.48
N LEU A 125 43.57 -1.03 17.56
CA LEU A 125 42.34 -1.21 16.78
C LEU A 125 42.36 -2.45 15.86
N ARG A 126 43.51 -3.03 15.54
CA ARG A 126 43.55 -4.32 14.82
C ARG A 126 43.16 -5.47 15.73
N THR A 127 43.53 -5.42 17.00
CA THR A 127 43.24 -6.49 17.97
C THR A 127 41.84 -6.35 18.56
N TRP A 128 41.49 -5.13 18.97
CA TRP A 128 40.30 -4.83 19.77
C TRP A 128 39.21 -4.09 18.99
N GLY A 129 39.52 -3.57 17.80
CA GLY A 129 38.57 -2.81 16.99
C GLY A 129 37.42 -3.65 16.46
N LEU A 130 36.21 -3.12 16.59
CA LEU A 130 34.99 -3.69 16.03
C LEU A 130 34.88 -3.31 14.54
N ILE A 131 34.91 -4.30 13.66
CA ILE A 131 34.66 -4.13 12.22
C ILE A 131 33.23 -4.58 11.92
N TYR A 132 32.35 -3.63 11.61
CA TYR A 132 31.12 -3.94 10.88
C TYR A 132 31.47 -4.00 9.39
N LEU A 133 31.50 -5.20 8.81
CA LEU A 133 31.32 -5.34 7.37
C LEU A 133 29.83 -5.10 7.12
N CYS A 134 29.49 -4.03 6.42
CA CYS A 134 28.12 -3.75 6.02
C CYS A 134 27.68 -4.78 4.98
N HIS A 135 27.21 -5.94 5.45
CA HIS A 135 26.34 -6.82 4.69
C HIS A 135 24.93 -6.68 5.28
N ARG A 136 24.01 -6.07 4.53
CA ARG A 136 22.59 -6.30 4.75
C ARG A 136 22.31 -7.76 4.42
N THR A 137 21.94 -8.55 5.42
CA THR A 137 21.23 -9.81 5.21
C THR A 137 19.74 -9.58 5.50
N ASN A 138 18.87 -10.37 4.86
CA ASN A 138 17.40 -10.24 4.90
C ASN A 138 16.76 -10.34 6.30
N ALA A 139 17.54 -10.59 7.35
CA ALA A 139 17.07 -10.66 8.74
C ALA A 139 17.42 -9.43 9.60
N GLY A 140 18.06 -8.38 9.04
CA GLY A 140 18.39 -7.17 9.80
C GLY A 140 19.43 -7.35 10.91
N ILE A 141 20.17 -8.47 10.94
CA ILE A 141 21.20 -8.75 11.94
C ILE A 141 22.54 -8.16 11.47
N LEU A 142 23.08 -7.23 12.24
CA LEU A 142 24.46 -6.76 12.10
C LEU A 142 25.41 -7.81 12.68
N VAL A 143 26.17 -8.48 11.81
CA VAL A 143 27.17 -9.47 12.24
C VAL A 143 28.53 -8.80 12.40
N ALA A 144 29.09 -8.84 13.62
CA ALA A 144 30.44 -8.36 13.89
C ALA A 144 31.50 -9.40 13.45
N GLN A 145 32.53 -8.97 12.73
CA GLN A 145 33.71 -9.79 12.43
C GLN A 145 34.95 -9.20 13.10
N ASN A 146 35.91 -10.06 13.48
CA ASN A 146 37.23 -9.58 13.88
C ASN A 146 38.10 -9.24 12.65
N SER A 147 39.23 -8.57 12.88
CA SER A 147 40.24 -8.22 11.88
C SER A 147 40.86 -9.39 11.10
N SER A 148 40.61 -10.64 11.52
CA SER A 148 41.05 -11.88 10.89
C SER A 148 39.96 -12.56 10.05
N LYS A 149 38.82 -11.91 9.78
CA LYS A 149 37.66 -12.46 9.04
C LYS A 149 37.04 -13.72 9.67
N ARG A 150 37.18 -13.93 10.98
CA ARG A 150 36.41 -14.97 11.71
C ARG A 150 35.05 -14.40 12.14
N LEU A 151 33.99 -15.16 11.88
CA LEU A 151 32.65 -14.94 12.41
C LEU A 151 32.69 -15.03 13.94
N ILE A 152 32.26 -13.97 14.62
CA ILE A 152 32.00 -14.03 16.06
C ILE A 152 30.50 -14.29 16.22
N THR A 153 30.12 -15.54 16.44
CA THR A 153 28.80 -15.85 16.98
C THR A 153 28.79 -15.54 18.47
N ALA A 154 27.88 -14.66 18.91
CA ALA A 154 27.52 -14.60 20.31
C ALA A 154 26.59 -15.80 20.60
N ASN A 155 27.01 -16.65 21.54
CA ASN A 155 26.23 -17.72 22.19
C ASN A 155 26.11 -19.10 21.46
N PRO A 156 26.79 -20.17 21.96
CA PRO A 156 26.71 -21.53 21.42
C PRO A 156 25.50 -22.39 21.88
N ARG A 157 24.45 -21.85 22.53
CA ARG A 157 23.31 -22.66 23.03
C ARG A 157 22.09 -22.80 22.09
N ILE A 158 22.19 -22.51 20.79
CA ILE A 158 21.05 -22.66 19.83
C ILE A 158 21.24 -23.85 18.84
N THR A 159 22.13 -24.81 19.12
CA THR A 159 22.36 -25.93 18.18
C THR A 159 22.49 -27.32 18.81
N GLN A 160 21.59 -27.69 19.73
CA GLN A 160 21.29 -29.12 19.94
C GLN A 160 19.78 -29.34 19.89
N GLY A 161 19.34 -30.04 18.84
CA GLY A 161 17.93 -30.31 18.55
C GLY A 161 17.59 -30.46 17.06
N VAL A 162 18.53 -30.23 16.13
CA VAL A 162 18.31 -30.47 14.70
C VAL A 162 19.35 -31.45 14.17
N THR A 163 18.98 -32.73 14.12
CA THR A 163 19.58 -33.71 13.21
C THR A 163 19.21 -33.31 11.79
N TYR A 164 20.17 -32.81 11.00
CA TYR A 164 20.02 -32.72 9.56
C TYR A 164 20.36 -34.09 8.95
N THR A 165 19.35 -34.87 8.60
CA THR A 165 19.50 -35.96 7.65
C THR A 165 19.63 -35.37 6.25
N THR A 166 20.86 -35.28 5.75
CA THR A 166 21.11 -34.94 4.35
C THR A 166 20.74 -36.14 3.46
N LYS A 167 19.53 -36.13 2.88
CA LYS A 167 19.27 -36.85 1.63
C LYS A 167 19.45 -35.85 0.46
N PRO A 168 20.22 -36.20 -0.58
CA PRO A 168 20.39 -35.32 -1.73
C PRO A 168 19.14 -35.39 -2.63
N TYR A 169 18.39 -34.29 -2.72
CA TYR A 169 17.51 -34.06 -3.86
C TYR A 169 18.31 -33.30 -4.92
N VAL A 170 18.50 -33.95 -6.06
CA VAL A 170 18.97 -33.32 -7.30
C VAL A 170 17.75 -32.65 -7.94
N LEU A 171 17.78 -31.33 -8.06
CA LEU A 171 16.87 -30.58 -8.93
C LEU A 171 17.70 -29.72 -9.88
N GLY A 172 17.41 -29.89 -11.17
CA GLY A 172 18.23 -29.49 -12.30
C GLY A 172 18.44 -27.99 -12.44
N TYR A 173 19.64 -27.66 -12.90
CA TYR A 173 20.08 -26.33 -13.27
C TYR A 173 19.26 -25.75 -14.43
N THR A 174 18.74 -24.54 -14.25
CA THR A 174 18.70 -23.54 -15.33
C THR A 174 19.70 -22.44 -14.97
N THR A 175 20.61 -22.19 -15.90
CA THR A 175 21.79 -21.31 -15.79
C THR A 175 21.41 -19.85 -15.52
N PRO A 176 22.09 -19.14 -14.60
CA PRO A 176 22.02 -17.68 -14.55
C PRO A 176 22.91 -17.05 -15.63
N LEU A 177 22.33 -16.17 -16.45
CA LEU A 177 23.05 -15.23 -17.31
C LEU A 177 23.82 -14.23 -16.43
N VAL A 178 25.14 -14.28 -16.46
CA VAL A 178 26.03 -13.26 -15.88
C VAL A 178 26.24 -12.17 -16.91
N PHE A 179 25.81 -10.94 -16.59
CA PHE A 179 26.17 -9.73 -17.32
C PHE A 179 27.67 -9.44 -17.13
N VAL A 180 28.44 -9.42 -18.23
CA VAL A 180 29.83 -8.94 -18.24
C VAL A 180 29.84 -7.49 -18.75
N PRO A 181 30.49 -6.52 -18.06
CA PRO A 181 30.55 -5.15 -18.55
C PRO A 181 31.42 -5.05 -19.80
N ARG A 182 30.95 -4.28 -20.79
CA ARG A 182 31.72 -3.90 -21.99
C ARG A 182 32.94 -3.08 -21.58
N THR A 183 34.13 -3.58 -21.83
CA THR A 183 35.33 -2.80 -22.19
C THR A 183 36.41 -3.78 -22.62
N PHE A 184 36.70 -3.84 -23.92
CA PHE A 184 38.00 -4.10 -24.57
C PHE A 184 37.72 -4.46 -26.04
N GLN A 185 37.83 -3.47 -26.91
CA GLN A 185 38.00 -3.67 -28.35
C GLN A 185 39.44 -4.12 -28.61
N GLY A 186 39.63 -5.15 -29.44
CA GLY A 186 40.89 -5.36 -30.14
C GLY A 186 41.38 -6.81 -30.22
N LYS A 187 41.23 -7.38 -31.43
CA LYS A 187 42.02 -8.47 -32.04
C LYS A 187 41.68 -9.93 -31.68
N GLY A 188 41.16 -10.63 -32.69
CA GLY A 188 41.49 -12.02 -33.08
C GLY A 188 41.18 -13.14 -32.09
N PHE A 189 40.02 -13.79 -32.26
CA PHE A 189 39.70 -15.04 -31.58
C PHE A 189 40.07 -16.23 -32.48
N ASP A 190 41.10 -17.00 -32.09
CA ASP A 190 41.45 -18.30 -32.67
C ASP A 190 40.95 -19.41 -31.72
N ALA A 191 40.20 -20.36 -32.27
CA ALA A 191 39.55 -21.43 -31.53
C ALA A 191 40.51 -22.61 -31.36
N ARG A 192 41.39 -22.55 -30.34
CA ARG A 192 42.16 -23.74 -29.89
C ARG A 192 42.85 -23.59 -28.52
N THR A 193 42.10 -23.37 -27.44
CA THR A 193 42.58 -23.68 -26.06
C THR A 193 41.41 -23.78 -25.09
N SER A 194 40.89 -24.98 -24.86
CA SER A 194 39.85 -25.22 -23.85
C SER A 194 40.04 -26.58 -23.18
N HIS A 195 41.13 -26.79 -22.44
CA HIS A 195 41.30 -27.96 -21.57
C HIS A 195 42.04 -27.72 -20.23
N THR A 196 42.35 -26.47 -19.85
CA THR A 196 43.11 -26.16 -18.62
C THR A 196 42.38 -25.33 -17.56
N HIS A 197 41.10 -24.99 -17.73
CA HIS A 197 40.32 -24.21 -16.73
C HIS A 197 39.28 -25.00 -15.93
N PHE A 198 39.15 -26.32 -16.14
CA PHE A 198 38.21 -27.16 -15.37
C PHE A 198 38.84 -27.86 -14.15
N LEU A 199 40.16 -27.76 -13.95
CA LEU A 199 40.88 -28.47 -12.87
C LEU A 199 41.07 -27.66 -11.57
N ASP A 200 40.99 -26.33 -11.59
CA ASP A 200 41.24 -25.51 -10.39
C ASP A 200 40.03 -25.29 -9.46
N VAL A 201 38.80 -25.37 -9.98
CA VAL A 201 37.59 -25.18 -9.15
C VAL A 201 37.29 -26.41 -8.27
N ARG A 202 37.69 -27.60 -8.72
CA ARG A 202 37.45 -28.87 -7.99
C ARG A 202 38.39 -29.04 -6.78
N ARG A 203 39.60 -28.48 -6.84
CA ARG A 203 40.59 -28.56 -5.76
C ARG A 203 40.21 -27.64 -4.58
N LEU A 204 39.72 -26.43 -4.88
CA LEU A 204 39.29 -25.45 -3.88
C LEU A 204 38.08 -25.93 -3.05
N LEU A 205 37.17 -26.71 -3.64
CA LEU A 205 36.00 -27.25 -2.95
C LEU A 205 36.31 -28.46 -2.05
N THR A 206 37.41 -29.16 -2.31
CA THR A 206 37.79 -30.35 -1.54
C THR A 206 38.49 -29.96 -0.22
N ASP A 207 39.30 -28.89 -0.24
CA ASP A 207 40.04 -28.42 0.94
C ASP A 207 39.15 -27.74 2.00
N ILE A 208 38.02 -27.15 1.59
CA ILE A 208 37.05 -26.50 2.49
C ILE A 208 36.25 -27.53 3.29
N LEU A 209 36.03 -28.73 2.74
CA LEU A 209 35.25 -29.79 3.37
C LEU A 209 36.03 -30.60 4.42
N THR A 210 37.37 -30.62 4.38
CA THR A 210 38.18 -31.41 5.32
C THR A 210 38.42 -30.69 6.66
N LEU A 211 38.29 -29.36 6.71
CA LEU A 211 38.55 -28.57 7.93
C LEU A 211 37.39 -28.54 8.95
N PHE A 212 36.21 -29.07 8.60
CA PHE A 212 35.02 -29.01 9.47
C PHE A 212 34.84 -30.23 10.40
N ILE A 213 35.67 -31.27 10.28
CA ILE A 213 35.55 -32.51 11.05
C ILE A 213 36.79 -32.70 11.93
N PHE A 214 37.01 -31.88 12.97
CA PHE A 214 37.80 -32.30 14.14
C PHE A 214 37.66 -31.31 15.31
N ARG A 215 37.16 -31.84 16.45
CA ARG A 215 37.17 -31.34 17.85
C ARG A 215 35.84 -30.90 18.45
N SER A 216 35.16 -31.86 19.08
CA SER A 216 34.34 -31.66 20.27
C SER A 216 35.02 -32.34 21.47
N LYS A 217 35.09 -31.68 22.63
CA LYS A 217 35.17 -32.30 23.98
C LYS A 217 34.88 -31.25 25.09
N SER A 218 33.67 -31.39 25.65
CA SER A 218 33.23 -31.32 27.07
C SER A 218 33.68 -30.24 28.05
N SER A 219 32.71 -29.55 28.68
CA SER A 219 32.44 -29.59 30.14
C SER A 219 31.14 -28.84 30.51
N VAL A 220 30.37 -29.43 31.43
CA VAL A 220 29.00 -29.08 31.87
C VAL A 220 29.03 -28.08 33.03
N ILE A 221 28.19 -27.03 32.98
CA ILE A 221 27.76 -26.20 34.13
C ILE A 221 26.28 -25.85 33.93
N GLU A 222 25.46 -26.11 34.95
CA GLU A 222 24.00 -25.91 35.03
C GLU A 222 23.58 -24.43 35.17
N PRO A 223 22.28 -24.08 34.99
CA PRO A 223 21.84 -22.74 34.59
C PRO A 223 21.23 -21.92 35.72
N GLU A 224 21.54 -20.62 35.80
CA GLU A 224 20.69 -19.65 36.51
C GLU A 224 20.48 -18.36 35.71
N ALA A 225 19.23 -17.90 35.75
CA ALA A 225 18.66 -16.62 35.31
C ALA A 225 18.63 -16.30 33.80
N ALA A 226 17.62 -16.85 33.11
CA ALA A 226 17.15 -16.35 31.82
C ALA A 226 16.43 -15.00 32.00
N ILE A 227 16.90 -13.95 31.32
CA ILE A 227 16.20 -12.66 31.20
C ILE A 227 15.19 -12.78 30.05
N THR A 228 13.92 -12.62 30.40
CA THR A 228 12.73 -12.70 29.56
C THR A 228 12.72 -11.60 28.49
N LEU A 229 12.80 -11.97 27.20
CA LEU A 229 12.35 -11.09 26.12
C LEU A 229 10.83 -10.89 26.27
N SER A 230 10.38 -9.63 26.28
CA SER A 230 8.95 -9.31 26.34
C SER A 230 8.22 -10.04 25.22
N HIS A 231 7.18 -10.81 25.56
CA HIS A 231 6.34 -11.64 24.69
C HIS A 231 5.46 -10.83 23.69
N GLY A 232 5.97 -9.74 23.12
CA GLY A 232 5.18 -8.77 22.34
C GLY A 232 5.31 -8.83 20.81
N SER A 233 6.18 -9.66 20.23
CA SER A 233 6.51 -9.61 18.79
C SER A 233 5.91 -10.72 17.93
N TYR A 234 5.21 -11.69 18.53
CA TYR A 234 4.54 -12.76 17.80
C TYR A 234 3.04 -12.65 17.99
N MET A 235 2.30 -12.79 16.89
CA MET A 235 0.85 -12.90 16.97
C MET A 235 0.51 -14.09 17.87
N ARG A 236 -0.36 -13.91 18.86
CA ARG A 236 -0.65 -14.97 19.82
C ARG A 236 -1.52 -16.02 19.13
N LYS A 237 -1.42 -17.28 19.57
CA LYS A 237 -2.36 -18.33 19.16
C LYS A 237 -3.83 -17.87 19.26
N ALA A 238 -4.16 -17.09 20.30
CA ALA A 238 -5.47 -16.52 20.50
C ALA A 238 -5.90 -15.55 19.38
N ASP A 239 -4.98 -14.79 18.80
CA ASP A 239 -5.27 -13.85 17.71
C ASP A 239 -5.51 -14.61 16.39
N LEU A 240 -4.75 -15.69 16.13
CA LEU A 240 -5.04 -16.61 15.00
C LEU A 240 -6.41 -17.27 15.15
N GLN A 241 -6.74 -17.75 16.35
CA GLN A 241 -8.06 -18.30 16.65
C GLN A 241 -9.16 -17.25 16.47
N ALA A 242 -8.92 -16.01 16.87
CA ALA A 242 -9.85 -14.90 16.66
C ALA A 242 -10.06 -14.60 15.16
N LEU A 243 -9.02 -14.65 14.32
CA LEU A 243 -9.17 -14.53 12.86
C LEU A 243 -10.05 -15.65 12.29
N VAL A 244 -9.84 -16.90 12.72
CA VAL A 244 -10.68 -18.03 12.30
C VAL A 244 -12.13 -17.83 12.73
N SER A 245 -12.37 -17.37 13.96
CA SER A 245 -13.73 -17.04 14.43
C SER A 245 -14.36 -15.90 13.64
N LEU A 246 -13.60 -14.87 13.25
CA LEU A 246 -14.09 -13.81 12.37
C LEU A 246 -14.50 -14.36 10.99
N ILE A 247 -13.68 -15.25 10.41
CA ILE A 247 -14.00 -15.92 9.13
C ILE A 247 -15.31 -16.70 9.26
N GLN A 248 -15.46 -17.51 10.33
CA GLN A 248 -16.67 -18.30 10.57
C GLN A 248 -17.91 -17.41 10.72
N ASN A 249 -17.84 -16.38 11.56
CA ASN A 249 -18.95 -15.48 11.82
C ASN A 249 -19.35 -14.70 10.57
N ALA A 250 -18.39 -14.10 9.88
CA ALA A 250 -18.64 -13.37 8.63
C ALA A 250 -19.21 -14.29 7.53
N THR A 251 -18.81 -15.56 7.49
CA THR A 251 -19.40 -16.54 6.56
C THR A 251 -20.87 -16.79 6.89
N HIS A 252 -21.21 -16.97 8.18
CA HIS A 252 -22.60 -17.11 8.60
C HIS A 252 -23.45 -15.86 8.30
N GLU A 253 -22.90 -14.67 8.55
CA GLU A 253 -23.57 -13.39 8.21
C GLU A 253 -23.80 -13.25 6.70
N ALA A 254 -22.83 -13.67 5.88
CA ALA A 254 -22.98 -13.66 4.42
C ALA A 254 -24.07 -14.64 3.95
N ILE A 255 -24.12 -15.85 4.52
CA ILE A 255 -25.18 -16.84 4.25
C ILE A 255 -26.54 -16.27 4.63
N GLN A 256 -26.66 -15.70 5.83
CA GLN A 256 -27.92 -15.08 6.28
C GLN A 256 -28.35 -13.95 5.35
N ALA A 257 -27.43 -13.11 4.88
CA ALA A 257 -27.74 -12.03 3.96
C ALA A 257 -28.28 -12.55 2.60
N TYR A 258 -27.79 -13.70 2.13
CA TYR A 258 -28.36 -14.37 0.96
C TYR A 258 -29.78 -14.90 1.24
N GLU A 259 -29.96 -15.62 2.35
CA GLU A 259 -31.26 -16.15 2.78
C GLU A 259 -32.32 -15.05 2.92
N ASP A 260 -31.98 -13.94 3.59
CA ASP A 260 -32.87 -12.80 3.81
C ASP A 260 -33.26 -12.11 2.50
N SER A 261 -32.36 -12.12 1.51
CA SER A 261 -32.63 -11.55 0.18
C SER A 261 -33.47 -12.45 -0.73
N GLY A 262 -33.62 -13.73 -0.36
CA GLY A 262 -34.28 -14.75 -1.21
C GLY A 262 -33.46 -15.15 -2.44
N VAL A 263 -32.17 -14.82 -2.48
CA VAL A 263 -31.27 -15.11 -3.60
C VAL A 263 -30.37 -16.28 -3.23
N GLU A 264 -30.21 -17.23 -4.15
CA GLU A 264 -29.29 -18.35 -3.97
C GLU A 264 -27.83 -17.90 -3.91
N ILE A 265 -27.05 -18.59 -3.07
CA ILE A 265 -25.59 -18.40 -2.99
C ILE A 265 -24.96 -18.82 -4.32
N PRO A 266 -24.21 -17.94 -5.01
CA PRO A 266 -23.66 -18.25 -6.32
C PRO A 266 -22.52 -19.27 -6.22
N SER A 267 -22.54 -20.26 -7.11
CA SER A 267 -21.40 -21.15 -7.32
C SER A 267 -20.26 -20.41 -8.04
N LEU A 268 -19.00 -20.74 -7.72
CA LEU A 268 -17.85 -20.24 -8.49
C LEU A 268 -17.91 -20.62 -9.97
N ASP A 269 -18.63 -21.70 -10.28
CA ASP A 269 -18.76 -22.23 -11.63
C ASP A 269 -19.97 -21.68 -12.40
N SER A 270 -20.88 -20.97 -11.74
CA SER A 270 -22.04 -20.40 -12.42
C SER A 270 -21.60 -19.29 -13.39
N SER A 271 -22.41 -19.02 -14.40
CA SER A 271 -22.29 -17.81 -15.23
C SER A 271 -23.20 -16.66 -14.74
N SER A 272 -23.90 -16.87 -13.62
CA SER A 272 -24.81 -15.89 -13.04
C SER A 272 -24.11 -14.98 -12.03
N ALA A 273 -24.44 -13.69 -12.09
CA ALA A 273 -24.06 -12.74 -11.05
C ALA A 273 -25.17 -12.64 -9.99
N PRO A 274 -24.85 -12.73 -8.69
CA PRO A 274 -25.81 -12.38 -7.63
C PRO A 274 -26.14 -10.87 -7.71
N PRO A 275 -27.25 -10.41 -7.11
CA PRO A 275 -27.55 -9.00 -6.98
C PRO A 275 -26.48 -8.30 -6.14
N SER A 276 -26.05 -7.13 -6.61
CA SER A 276 -24.92 -6.37 -6.09
C SER A 276 -25.25 -5.48 -4.88
N ASN A 277 -26.52 -5.34 -4.50
CA ASN A 277 -26.99 -4.27 -3.61
C ASN A 277 -27.20 -4.66 -2.14
N LEU A 278 -26.75 -5.85 -1.73
CA LEU A 278 -26.91 -6.30 -0.34
C LEU A 278 -25.81 -5.71 0.55
N VAL A 279 -26.05 -4.55 1.17
CA VAL A 279 -25.09 -3.90 2.08
C VAL A 279 -24.66 -4.83 3.24
N ALA A 280 -25.59 -5.63 3.78
CA ALA A 280 -25.26 -6.61 4.82
C ALA A 280 -24.23 -7.65 4.32
N LEU A 281 -24.45 -8.19 3.12
CA LEU A 281 -23.51 -9.11 2.46
C LEU A 281 -22.14 -8.44 2.24
N ARG A 282 -22.11 -7.20 1.74
CA ARG A 282 -20.84 -6.46 1.53
C ARG A 282 -20.08 -6.25 2.83
N LYS A 283 -20.76 -5.95 3.95
CA LYS A 283 -20.13 -5.80 5.26
C LYS A 283 -19.53 -7.12 5.76
N ALA A 284 -20.24 -8.24 5.59
CA ALA A 284 -19.74 -9.56 5.91
C ALA A 284 -18.52 -9.94 5.04
N VAL A 285 -18.59 -9.73 3.73
CA VAL A 285 -17.50 -9.98 2.79
C VAL A 285 -16.27 -9.12 3.11
N ARG A 286 -16.43 -7.85 3.49
CA ARG A 286 -15.33 -6.97 3.94
C ARG A 286 -14.56 -7.57 5.13
N VAL A 287 -15.26 -8.15 6.11
CA VAL A 287 -14.61 -8.84 7.23
C VAL A 287 -13.92 -10.12 6.76
N LEU A 288 -14.59 -10.91 5.92
CA LEU A 288 -14.06 -12.16 5.38
C LEU A 288 -12.75 -11.95 4.60
N GLU A 289 -12.74 -10.99 3.67
CA GLU A 289 -11.56 -10.62 2.87
C GLU A 289 -10.41 -10.17 3.76
N GLY A 290 -10.68 -9.28 4.73
CA GLY A 290 -9.68 -8.81 5.67
C GLY A 290 -9.07 -9.94 6.50
N ALA A 291 -9.92 -10.82 7.05
CA ALA A 291 -9.49 -11.91 7.93
C ALA A 291 -8.74 -13.02 7.18
N CYS A 292 -9.25 -13.45 6.03
CA CYS A 292 -8.57 -14.43 5.17
C CYS A 292 -7.20 -13.93 4.72
N PHE A 293 -7.13 -12.68 4.26
CA PHE A 293 -5.86 -12.10 3.81
C PHE A 293 -4.85 -11.97 4.95
N GLN A 294 -5.29 -11.48 6.13
CA GLN A 294 -4.41 -11.36 7.28
C GLN A 294 -3.94 -12.72 7.80
N LEU A 295 -4.81 -13.74 7.80
CA LEU A 295 -4.45 -15.11 8.18
C LEU A 295 -3.38 -15.68 7.23
N CYS A 296 -3.57 -15.56 5.91
CA CYS A 296 -2.60 -15.99 4.91
C CYS A 296 -1.26 -15.24 5.06
N ALA A 297 -1.30 -13.92 5.23
CA ALA A 297 -0.09 -13.10 5.40
C ALA A 297 0.66 -13.41 6.71
N THR A 298 -0.02 -13.94 7.72
CA THR A 298 0.58 -14.31 9.01
C THR A 298 1.28 -15.67 8.95
N LEU A 299 0.68 -16.63 8.24
CA LEU A 299 1.15 -18.02 8.23
C LEU A 299 2.08 -18.36 7.06
N ALA A 300 1.98 -17.62 5.94
CA ALA A 300 2.83 -17.85 4.78
C ALA A 300 4.27 -17.32 5.01
N PRO A 301 5.29 -17.93 4.36
CA PRO A 301 6.65 -17.38 4.36
C PRO A 301 6.66 -15.95 3.78
N PRO A 302 7.25 -14.96 4.48
CA PRO A 302 7.25 -13.58 4.03
C PRO A 302 7.84 -13.38 2.63
N GLU A 303 8.90 -14.13 2.28
CA GLU A 303 9.53 -14.07 0.97
C GLU A 303 8.59 -14.55 -0.14
N ALA A 304 7.81 -15.60 0.11
CA ALA A 304 6.82 -16.09 -0.84
C ALA A 304 5.69 -15.08 -1.03
N THR A 305 5.18 -14.51 0.06
CA THR A 305 4.15 -13.45 0.00
C THR A 305 4.63 -12.23 -0.79
N MET A 306 5.85 -11.77 -0.53
CA MET A 306 6.41 -10.60 -1.23
C MET A 306 6.74 -10.90 -2.68
N PHE A 307 7.24 -12.09 -3.00
CA PHE A 307 7.48 -12.50 -4.38
C PHE A 307 6.16 -12.53 -5.17
N SER A 308 5.12 -13.19 -4.65
CA SER A 308 3.81 -13.24 -5.30
C SER A 308 3.26 -11.83 -5.58
N ARG A 309 3.38 -10.90 -4.63
CA ARG A 309 2.99 -9.49 -4.84
C ARG A 309 3.82 -8.79 -5.93
N GLY A 310 5.14 -9.01 -5.94
CA GLY A 310 6.04 -8.40 -6.92
C GLY A 310 5.76 -8.82 -8.37
N VAL A 311 5.14 -9.99 -8.57
CA VAL A 311 4.80 -10.50 -9.91
C VAL A 311 3.32 -10.35 -10.29
N GLN A 312 2.49 -9.71 -9.45
CA GLN A 312 1.06 -9.47 -9.75
C GLN A 312 0.81 -8.67 -11.03
N CYS A 313 1.80 -7.93 -11.54
CA CYS A 313 1.71 -7.28 -12.85
C CYS A 313 1.49 -8.29 -14.00
N LEU A 314 1.90 -9.55 -13.83
CA LEU A 314 1.67 -10.62 -14.80
C LEU A 314 0.21 -11.07 -14.80
N ASP A 315 -0.46 -11.09 -13.64
CA ASP A 315 -1.88 -11.40 -13.55
C ASP A 315 -2.71 -10.38 -14.33
N LEU A 316 -2.39 -9.09 -14.13
CA LEU A 316 -3.01 -7.99 -14.88
C LEU A 316 -2.77 -8.12 -16.40
N ALA A 317 -1.57 -8.55 -16.81
CA ALA A 317 -1.27 -8.81 -18.21
C ALA A 317 -2.09 -9.98 -18.79
N CYS A 318 -2.33 -11.04 -18.01
CA CYS A 318 -3.18 -12.16 -18.39
C CYS A 318 -4.65 -11.72 -18.55
N VAL A 319 -5.18 -10.95 -17.60
CA VAL A 319 -6.53 -10.36 -17.68
C VAL A 319 -6.65 -9.46 -18.91
N ARG A 320 -5.63 -8.64 -19.20
CA ARG A 320 -5.61 -7.82 -20.42
C ARG A 320 -5.74 -8.66 -21.67
N ILE A 321 -5.02 -9.78 -21.77
CA ILE A 321 -5.12 -10.67 -22.93
C ILE A 321 -6.54 -11.23 -23.04
N ALA A 322 -7.14 -11.69 -21.93
CA ALA A 322 -8.48 -12.25 -21.93
C ALA A 322 -9.54 -11.25 -22.45
N VAL A 323 -9.51 -10.00 -21.97
CA VAL A 323 -10.47 -8.97 -22.39
C VAL A 323 -10.18 -8.45 -23.79
N THR A 324 -8.91 -8.17 -24.15
CA THR A 324 -8.56 -7.63 -25.48
C THR A 324 -8.79 -8.66 -26.59
N ALA A 325 -8.48 -9.94 -26.35
CA ALA A 325 -8.71 -11.02 -27.31
C ALA A 325 -10.14 -11.58 -27.27
N LYS A 326 -11.03 -10.99 -26.45
CA LYS A 326 -12.44 -11.37 -26.31
C LYS A 326 -12.63 -12.87 -26.01
N ILE A 327 -11.77 -13.44 -25.16
CA ILE A 327 -11.84 -14.86 -24.79
C ILE A 327 -13.19 -15.21 -24.15
N PRO A 328 -13.76 -14.42 -23.21
CA PRO A 328 -15.08 -14.71 -22.66
C PRO A 328 -16.16 -14.83 -23.75
N ASN A 329 -16.16 -13.96 -24.75
CA ASN A 329 -17.12 -14.01 -25.85
C ASN A 329 -16.91 -15.23 -26.75
N ILE A 330 -15.65 -15.67 -26.95
CA ILE A 330 -15.36 -16.92 -27.69
C ILE A 330 -15.93 -18.15 -26.97
N LEU A 331 -15.92 -18.14 -25.64
CA LEU A 331 -16.43 -19.21 -24.79
C LEU A 331 -17.95 -19.10 -24.54
N GLU A 332 -18.60 -18.03 -25.01
CA GLU A 332 -20.05 -17.87 -24.89
C GLU A 332 -20.78 -18.97 -25.69
N GLY A 333 -21.79 -19.58 -25.06
CA GLY A 333 -22.48 -20.74 -25.64
C GLY A 333 -21.74 -22.08 -25.49
N HIS A 334 -20.58 -22.11 -24.83
CA HIS A 334 -19.78 -23.32 -24.59
C HIS A 334 -19.63 -23.62 -23.08
N PRO A 335 -20.69 -24.10 -22.38
CA PRO A 335 -20.67 -24.28 -20.92
C PRO A 335 -19.64 -25.32 -20.43
N GLU A 336 -19.40 -26.37 -21.23
CA GLU A 336 -18.34 -27.37 -20.99
C GLU A 336 -16.96 -26.91 -21.47
N GLY A 337 -16.89 -25.74 -22.11
CA GLY A 337 -15.66 -25.12 -22.58
C GLY A 337 -15.26 -25.47 -24.01
N LEU A 338 -14.17 -24.84 -24.46
CA LEU A 338 -13.51 -25.10 -25.73
C LEU A 338 -12.06 -25.51 -25.50
N HIS A 339 -11.57 -26.45 -26.32
CA HIS A 339 -10.15 -26.75 -26.35
C HIS A 339 -9.36 -25.50 -26.77
N VAL A 340 -8.21 -25.26 -26.13
CA VAL A 340 -7.38 -24.07 -26.32
C VAL A 340 -6.95 -23.86 -27.77
N SER A 341 -6.80 -24.94 -28.55
CA SER A 341 -6.55 -24.88 -30.00
C SER A 341 -7.63 -24.11 -30.77
N GLU A 342 -8.90 -24.23 -30.37
CA GLU A 342 -10.01 -23.52 -31.02
C GLU A 342 -10.05 -22.05 -30.60
N ILE A 343 -9.70 -21.76 -29.34
CA ILE A 343 -9.56 -20.39 -28.84
C ILE A 343 -8.37 -19.71 -29.52
N ALA A 344 -7.25 -20.41 -29.67
CA ALA A 344 -6.04 -19.95 -30.37
C ALA A 344 -6.33 -19.59 -31.84
N LYS A 345 -7.07 -20.45 -32.57
CA LYS A 345 -7.51 -20.15 -33.95
C LYS A 345 -8.32 -18.87 -34.06
N LYS A 346 -9.22 -18.61 -33.10
CA LYS A 346 -10.10 -17.42 -33.11
C LYS A 346 -9.38 -16.14 -32.68
N THR A 347 -8.41 -16.25 -31.75
CA THR A 347 -7.67 -15.10 -31.21
C THR A 347 -6.41 -14.75 -32.02
N GLY A 348 -5.87 -15.72 -32.78
CA GLY A 348 -4.55 -15.61 -33.42
C GLY A 348 -3.37 -15.73 -32.46
N ILE A 349 -3.61 -16.03 -31.17
CA ILE A 349 -2.56 -16.23 -30.17
C ILE A 349 -2.07 -17.68 -30.25
N ASP A 350 -0.75 -17.87 -30.17
CA ASP A 350 -0.14 -19.20 -30.10
C ASP A 350 -0.75 -20.06 -28.98
N GLU A 351 -1.08 -21.30 -29.32
CA GLU A 351 -1.78 -22.24 -28.45
C GLU A 351 -1.03 -22.45 -27.13
N GLY A 352 0.27 -22.75 -27.18
CA GLY A 352 1.07 -23.02 -25.99
C GLY A 352 1.22 -21.81 -25.06
N LYS A 353 1.23 -20.60 -25.61
CA LYS A 353 1.18 -19.35 -24.82
C LYS A 353 -0.19 -19.16 -24.19
N LEU A 354 -1.26 -19.35 -24.97
CA LEU A 354 -2.63 -19.17 -24.51
C LEU A 354 -2.98 -20.14 -23.38
N THR A 355 -2.54 -21.39 -23.47
CA THR A 355 -2.71 -22.40 -22.41
C THR A 355 -2.12 -21.92 -21.08
N LYS A 356 -0.92 -21.30 -21.08
CA LYS A 356 -0.28 -20.80 -19.86
C LYS A 356 -1.08 -19.64 -19.24
N ILE A 357 -1.59 -18.75 -20.08
CA ILE A 357 -2.40 -17.60 -19.67
C ILE A 357 -3.71 -18.08 -19.03
N LEU A 358 -4.44 -18.96 -19.71
CA LEU A 358 -5.73 -19.47 -19.23
C LEU A 358 -5.57 -20.31 -17.97
N ARG A 359 -4.50 -21.12 -17.85
CA ARG A 359 -4.18 -21.81 -16.59
C ARG A 359 -3.90 -20.84 -15.46
N SER A 360 -3.13 -19.78 -15.71
CA SER A 360 -2.84 -18.76 -14.70
C SER A 360 -4.14 -18.13 -14.17
N LEU A 361 -5.03 -17.72 -15.08
CA LEU A 361 -6.33 -17.14 -14.70
C LEU A 361 -7.22 -18.16 -13.96
N ALA A 362 -7.23 -19.43 -14.41
CA ALA A 362 -8.01 -20.49 -13.77
C ALA A 362 -7.54 -20.76 -12.33
N THR A 363 -6.24 -20.65 -12.03
CA THR A 363 -5.74 -20.75 -10.64
C THR A 363 -6.22 -19.62 -9.72
N GLN A 364 -6.68 -18.51 -10.31
CA GLN A 364 -7.28 -17.38 -9.61
C GLN A 364 -8.82 -17.40 -9.69
N HIS A 365 -9.40 -18.55 -10.04
CA HIS A 365 -10.83 -18.76 -10.22
C HIS A 365 -11.45 -17.88 -11.33
N CYS A 366 -10.66 -17.42 -12.30
CA CYS A 366 -11.16 -16.78 -13.50
C CYS A 366 -11.04 -17.77 -14.67
N PHE A 367 -12.16 -18.19 -15.25
CA PHE A 367 -12.28 -19.38 -16.12
C PHE A 367 -12.14 -20.72 -15.37
N ARG A 368 -12.56 -21.81 -16.01
CA ARG A 368 -12.41 -23.20 -15.52
C ARG A 368 -11.70 -24.04 -16.56
N GLU A 369 -10.74 -24.88 -16.17
CA GLU A 369 -10.20 -25.95 -17.02
C GLU A 369 -11.05 -27.22 -16.78
N THR A 370 -12.05 -27.45 -17.63
CA THR A 370 -13.08 -28.51 -17.47
C THR A 370 -12.58 -29.89 -17.89
N ALA A 371 -11.64 -29.92 -18.81
CA ALA A 371 -10.86 -31.08 -19.23
C ALA A 371 -9.46 -30.60 -19.64
N ALA A 372 -8.54 -31.52 -19.94
CA ALA A 372 -7.19 -31.16 -20.37
C ALA A 372 -7.25 -30.11 -21.50
N GLU A 373 -6.68 -28.93 -21.22
CA GLU A 373 -6.59 -27.81 -22.18
C GLU A 373 -7.94 -27.32 -22.72
N THR A 374 -9.04 -27.59 -22.01
CA THR A 374 -10.40 -27.17 -22.36
C THR A 374 -10.90 -26.19 -21.33
N PHE A 375 -11.26 -24.98 -21.76
CA PHE A 375 -11.58 -23.87 -20.87
C PHE A 375 -13.02 -23.39 -21.04
N ALA A 376 -13.71 -23.12 -19.93
CA ALA A 376 -15.06 -22.59 -19.89
C ALA A 376 -15.14 -21.27 -19.10
N ASN A 377 -16.15 -20.45 -19.42
CA ASN A 377 -16.50 -19.28 -18.61
C ASN A 377 -17.02 -19.70 -17.22
N ASN A 378 -16.99 -18.73 -16.31
CA ASN A 378 -17.51 -18.80 -14.95
C ASN A 378 -17.84 -17.38 -14.46
N ARG A 379 -18.27 -17.25 -13.20
CA ARG A 379 -18.86 -16.01 -12.69
C ARG A 379 -17.93 -14.80 -12.72
N LEU A 380 -16.61 -15.00 -12.69
CA LEU A 380 -15.64 -13.91 -12.81
C LEU A 380 -15.37 -13.57 -14.27
N SER A 381 -15.15 -14.57 -15.12
CA SER A 381 -14.82 -14.34 -16.54
C SER A 381 -15.98 -13.74 -17.34
N VAL A 382 -17.24 -14.03 -16.99
CA VAL A 382 -18.41 -13.41 -17.64
C VAL A 382 -18.51 -11.89 -17.39
N THR A 383 -17.83 -11.36 -16.35
CA THR A 383 -17.77 -9.91 -16.14
C THR A 383 -16.95 -9.19 -17.20
N MET A 384 -16.13 -9.93 -17.96
CA MET A 384 -15.32 -9.43 -19.06
C MET A 384 -15.96 -9.62 -20.44
N LEU A 385 -17.22 -10.07 -20.52
CA LEU A 385 -17.96 -10.09 -21.78
C LEU A 385 -18.16 -8.67 -22.32
N GLU A 386 -18.04 -8.50 -23.64
CA GLU A 386 -18.06 -7.20 -24.30
C GLU A 386 -19.28 -6.33 -23.97
N GLU A 387 -20.47 -6.92 -23.85
CA GLU A 387 -21.72 -6.23 -23.53
C GLU A 387 -21.79 -5.78 -22.06
N ASN A 388 -21.06 -6.44 -21.17
CA ASN A 388 -20.95 -6.03 -19.78
C ASN A 388 -20.06 -4.78 -19.68
N PRO A 389 -20.54 -3.63 -19.18
CA PRO A 389 -19.73 -2.41 -19.08
C PRO A 389 -18.53 -2.55 -18.14
N PHE A 390 -18.54 -3.53 -17.22
CA PHE A 390 -17.37 -3.84 -16.38
C PHE A 390 -16.17 -4.34 -17.20
N SER A 391 -16.40 -4.96 -18.38
CA SER A 391 -15.31 -5.33 -19.30
C SER A 391 -14.52 -4.10 -19.76
N ALA A 392 -15.20 -2.97 -19.99
CA ALA A 392 -14.55 -1.71 -20.36
C ALA A 392 -13.70 -1.15 -19.23
N LEU A 393 -14.14 -1.29 -17.97
CA LEU A 393 -13.35 -0.91 -16.81
C LEU A 393 -12.09 -1.76 -16.67
N ILE A 394 -12.22 -3.09 -16.79
CA ILE A 394 -11.07 -4.00 -16.75
C ILE A 394 -10.10 -3.70 -17.90
N HIS A 395 -10.62 -3.42 -19.09
CA HIS A 395 -9.79 -3.03 -20.23
C HIS A 395 -9.08 -1.69 -19.99
N TRP A 396 -9.78 -0.69 -19.47
CA TRP A 396 -9.22 0.61 -19.11
C TRP A 396 -8.07 0.48 -18.09
N VAL A 397 -8.32 -0.23 -16.99
CA VAL A 397 -7.36 -0.41 -15.90
C VAL A 397 -6.13 -1.19 -16.37
N SER A 398 -6.33 -2.31 -17.06
CA SER A 398 -5.24 -3.19 -17.47
C SER A 398 -4.42 -2.65 -18.65
N THR A 399 -4.99 -1.76 -19.47
CA THR A 399 -4.30 -1.14 -20.60
C THR A 399 -3.83 0.27 -20.27
N TYR A 400 -4.72 1.24 -20.08
CA TYR A 400 -4.38 2.66 -20.07
C TYR A 400 -3.88 3.11 -18.70
N LEU A 401 -4.63 2.82 -17.62
CA LEU A 401 -4.18 3.17 -16.27
C LEU A 401 -2.83 2.51 -15.97
N ASN A 402 -2.66 1.24 -16.34
CA ASN A 402 -1.41 0.54 -16.12
C ASN A 402 -0.24 1.08 -16.96
N LYS A 403 -0.39 1.11 -18.30
CA LYS A 403 0.73 1.45 -19.20
C LYS A 403 1.13 2.93 -19.12
N ILE A 404 0.15 3.82 -18.97
CA ILE A 404 0.39 5.26 -19.00
C ILE A 404 0.73 5.78 -17.61
N ALA A 405 -0.01 5.37 -16.56
CA ALA A 405 0.19 5.92 -15.23
C ALA A 405 0.96 4.97 -14.29
N ALA A 406 0.39 3.81 -13.93
CA ALA A 406 0.92 2.96 -12.86
C ALA A 406 2.37 2.52 -13.07
N ALA A 407 2.77 2.26 -14.31
CA ALA A 407 4.15 1.90 -14.67
C ALA A 407 5.16 3.06 -14.48
N ASN A 408 4.71 4.31 -14.49
CA ASN A 408 5.54 5.52 -14.44
C ASN A 408 5.56 6.20 -13.06
N VAL A 409 4.88 5.64 -12.04
CA VAL A 409 4.70 6.29 -10.72
C VAL A 409 6.02 6.68 -10.08
N TYR A 410 6.98 5.75 -10.01
CA TYR A 410 8.27 6.04 -9.40
C TYR A 410 9.00 7.17 -10.14
N ASP A 411 9.08 7.06 -11.47
CA ASP A 411 9.81 8.03 -12.31
C ASP A 411 9.19 9.42 -12.21
N ALA A 412 7.85 9.53 -12.25
CA ALA A 412 7.15 10.80 -12.06
C ALA A 412 7.37 11.39 -10.65
N PHE A 413 7.42 10.57 -9.60
CA PHE A 413 7.59 11.04 -8.22
C PHE A 413 9.01 11.45 -7.85
N VAL A 414 10.00 11.13 -8.69
CA VAL A 414 11.38 11.62 -8.52
C VAL A 414 11.76 12.67 -9.55
N ASP A 415 10.95 12.83 -10.61
CA ASP A 415 11.16 13.84 -11.63
C ASP A 415 11.07 15.27 -11.03
N PRO A 416 12.03 16.16 -11.34
CA PRO A 416 12.07 17.52 -10.77
C PRO A 416 10.81 18.36 -11.00
N GLU A 417 10.10 18.16 -12.11
CA GLU A 417 8.91 18.91 -12.49
C GLU A 417 7.63 18.34 -11.85
N TYR A 418 7.56 17.02 -11.68
CA TYR A 418 6.34 16.34 -11.23
C TYR A 418 6.32 16.06 -9.73
N LYS A 419 7.47 15.75 -9.09
CA LYS A 419 7.57 15.26 -7.70
C LYS A 419 6.87 16.07 -6.60
N SER A 420 6.63 17.37 -6.82
CA SER A 420 6.06 18.28 -5.83
C SER A 420 4.84 19.04 -6.36
N SER A 421 4.38 18.71 -7.57
CA SER A 421 3.22 19.35 -8.14
C SER A 421 1.96 18.61 -7.75
N TYR A 422 0.92 19.37 -7.42
CA TYR A 422 -0.45 18.89 -7.26
C TYR A 422 -1.37 19.48 -8.34
N GLU A 423 -0.80 20.06 -9.39
CA GLU A 423 -1.58 20.62 -10.49
C GLU A 423 -2.22 19.49 -11.31
N PRO A 424 -3.48 19.62 -11.76
CA PRO A 424 -4.16 18.58 -12.57
C PRO A 424 -3.47 18.22 -13.90
N LYS A 425 -2.53 19.05 -14.37
CA LYS A 425 -1.75 18.85 -15.61
C LYS A 425 -0.35 18.29 -15.37
N ARG A 426 0.00 18.03 -14.11
CA ARG A 426 1.30 17.52 -13.66
C ARG A 426 1.12 16.21 -12.89
N THR A 427 0.25 15.35 -13.41
CA THR A 427 -0.07 14.04 -12.84
C THR A 427 0.86 12.97 -13.39
N VAL A 428 0.87 11.78 -12.78
CA VAL A 428 1.64 10.64 -13.32
C VAL A 428 1.10 10.21 -14.69
N PHE A 429 -0.21 10.30 -14.91
CA PHE A 429 -0.79 10.10 -16.24
C PHE A 429 -0.23 11.12 -17.24
N GLY A 430 -0.22 12.41 -16.87
CA GLY A 430 0.37 13.48 -17.68
C GLY A 430 1.87 13.28 -17.95
N TYR A 431 2.61 12.68 -17.01
CA TYR A 431 3.99 12.26 -17.21
C TYR A 431 4.10 11.16 -18.27
N GLY A 432 3.21 10.17 -18.25
CA GLY A 432 3.20 9.04 -19.18
C GLY A 432 2.88 9.42 -20.63
N VAL A 433 2.15 10.52 -20.85
CA VAL A 433 1.79 11.01 -22.20
C VAL A 433 2.59 12.26 -22.61
N LYS A 434 3.56 12.72 -21.82
CA LYS A 434 4.21 14.03 -22.03
C LYS A 434 4.89 14.20 -23.40
N ASP A 435 5.36 13.10 -23.99
CA ASP A 435 6.01 13.11 -25.31
C ASP A 435 5.00 13.20 -26.46
N GLU A 436 3.76 12.74 -26.22
CA GLU A 436 2.66 12.77 -27.18
C GLU A 436 1.83 14.06 -27.05
N LEU A 437 1.46 14.40 -25.81
CA LEU A 437 0.63 15.55 -25.48
C LEU A 437 1.18 16.25 -24.21
N PRO A 438 2.11 17.20 -24.38
CA PRO A 438 2.73 17.87 -23.25
C PRO A 438 1.73 18.73 -22.47
N ASN A 439 1.88 18.74 -21.13
CA ASN A 439 1.05 19.54 -20.21
C ASN A 439 -0.45 19.22 -20.26
N ALA A 440 -0.80 17.98 -20.59
CA ALA A 440 -2.18 17.53 -20.63
C ALA A 440 -2.62 16.83 -19.35
N SER A 441 -3.85 17.11 -18.95
CA SER A 441 -4.63 16.27 -18.04
C SER A 441 -5.17 15.03 -18.76
N ILE A 442 -5.67 14.05 -18.00
CA ILE A 442 -6.41 12.90 -18.55
C ILE A 442 -7.57 13.34 -19.45
N TYR A 443 -8.31 14.40 -19.09
CA TYR A 443 -9.46 14.85 -19.85
C TYR A 443 -9.09 15.49 -21.21
N GLU A 444 -7.99 16.24 -21.25
CA GLU A 444 -7.46 16.79 -22.50
C GLU A 444 -6.97 15.67 -23.41
N TRP A 445 -6.31 14.65 -22.84
CA TRP A 445 -5.89 13.46 -23.59
C TRP A 445 -7.09 12.67 -24.14
N LEU A 446 -8.13 12.42 -23.34
CA LEU A 446 -9.36 11.76 -23.79
C LEU A 446 -10.07 12.55 -24.90
N THR A 447 -10.06 13.88 -24.83
CA THR A 447 -10.62 14.75 -25.89
C THR A 447 -9.88 14.54 -27.21
N ALA A 448 -8.55 14.36 -27.17
CA ALA A 448 -7.74 14.07 -28.35
C ALA A 448 -7.90 12.62 -28.86
N HIS A 449 -8.31 11.68 -28.00
CA HIS A 449 -8.35 10.23 -28.26
C HIS A 449 -9.78 9.67 -28.21
N ARG A 450 -10.52 9.81 -29.31
CA ARG A 450 -11.97 9.55 -29.33
C ARG A 450 -12.37 8.11 -29.00
N GLU A 451 -11.61 7.10 -29.44
CA GLU A 451 -11.96 5.69 -29.16
C GLU A 451 -11.69 5.33 -27.70
N GLU A 452 -10.62 5.85 -27.13
CA GLU A 452 -10.25 5.75 -25.73
C GLU A 452 -11.24 6.49 -24.84
N SER A 453 -11.74 7.65 -25.28
CA SER A 453 -12.84 8.36 -24.63
C SER A 453 -14.12 7.53 -24.57
N LYS A 454 -14.51 6.86 -25.67
CA LYS A 454 -15.66 5.94 -25.66
C LYS A 454 -15.47 4.79 -24.68
N LEU A 455 -14.27 4.20 -24.66
CA LEU A 455 -13.93 3.13 -23.72
C LEU A 455 -13.98 3.63 -22.27
N PHE A 456 -13.40 4.79 -21.99
CA PHE A 456 -13.41 5.43 -20.68
C PHE A 456 -14.83 5.70 -20.19
N ASN A 457 -15.70 6.25 -21.03
CA ASN A 457 -17.09 6.51 -20.67
C ASN A 457 -17.82 5.20 -20.32
N ARG A 458 -17.61 4.12 -21.09
CA ARG A 458 -18.16 2.80 -20.74
C ARG A 458 -17.55 2.24 -19.43
N ALA A 459 -16.26 2.47 -19.20
CA ALA A 459 -15.58 2.09 -17.97
C ALA A 459 -16.18 2.78 -16.74
N MET A 460 -16.60 4.05 -16.85
CA MET A 460 -17.28 4.77 -15.76
C MET A 460 -18.65 4.15 -15.42
N THR A 461 -19.38 3.64 -16.41
CA THR A 461 -20.58 2.81 -16.17
C THR A 461 -20.21 1.53 -15.41
N GLY A 462 -19.13 0.86 -15.80
CA GLY A 462 -18.61 -0.32 -15.08
C GLY A 462 -18.20 0.00 -13.63
N LEU A 463 -17.57 1.14 -13.39
CA LEU A 463 -17.20 1.60 -12.05
C LEU A 463 -18.42 1.86 -11.18
N THR A 464 -19.50 2.38 -11.76
CA THR A 464 -20.79 2.57 -11.07
C THR A 464 -21.39 1.25 -10.59
N LEU A 465 -21.23 0.16 -11.35
CA LEU A 465 -21.65 -1.18 -10.91
C LEU A 465 -20.80 -1.71 -9.75
N LEU A 466 -19.48 -1.52 -9.80
CA LEU A 466 -18.55 -1.96 -8.75
C LEU A 466 -18.86 -1.31 -7.40
N THR A 467 -19.00 0.00 -7.43
CA THR A 467 -19.22 0.87 -6.28
C THR A 467 -20.68 0.94 -5.84
N ASP A 468 -21.57 0.25 -6.56
CA ASP A 468 -23.00 0.23 -6.33
C ASP A 468 -23.62 1.63 -6.21
N GLY A 469 -23.55 2.41 -7.29
CA GLY A 469 -24.07 3.78 -7.27
C GLY A 469 -25.54 3.90 -6.85
N HIS A 470 -26.33 2.83 -6.95
CA HIS A 470 -27.73 2.79 -6.56
C HIS A 470 -27.94 2.49 -5.07
N VAL A 471 -26.91 2.11 -4.31
CA VAL A 471 -27.05 1.81 -2.87
C VAL A 471 -27.73 2.94 -2.09
N VAL A 472 -27.46 4.18 -2.47
CA VAL A 472 -28.06 5.37 -1.86
C VAL A 472 -29.57 5.43 -2.08
N VAL A 473 -30.08 4.92 -3.21
CA VAL A 473 -31.51 4.89 -3.55
C VAL A 473 -32.28 4.03 -2.54
N ASP A 474 -31.69 2.91 -2.09
CA ASP A 474 -32.35 1.98 -1.18
C ASP A 474 -32.14 2.32 0.31
N HIS A 475 -31.00 2.94 0.65
CA HIS A 475 -30.57 3.07 2.04
C HIS A 475 -30.66 4.47 2.64
N PHE A 476 -30.74 5.52 1.82
CA PHE A 476 -31.06 6.86 2.33
C PHE A 476 -32.60 7.04 2.42
N PRO A 477 -33.13 7.72 3.46
CA PRO A 477 -34.58 7.82 3.71
C PRO A 477 -35.31 8.78 2.76
N TRP A 478 -35.15 8.60 1.44
CA TRP A 478 -35.82 9.40 0.40
C TRP A 478 -37.34 9.43 0.54
N LYS A 479 -37.94 8.31 1.01
CA LYS A 479 -39.38 8.18 1.20
C LYS A 479 -39.95 9.13 2.27
N ASP A 480 -39.11 9.54 3.22
CA ASP A 480 -39.51 10.39 4.34
C ASP A 480 -39.48 11.89 3.95
N LEU A 481 -38.97 12.22 2.75
CA LEU A 481 -39.04 13.57 2.19
C LEU A 481 -40.47 13.91 1.76
N ALA A 482 -40.84 15.17 1.97
CA ALA A 482 -42.18 15.67 1.67
C ALA A 482 -42.51 15.58 0.16
N PRO A 483 -43.79 15.43 -0.22
CA PRO A 483 -44.19 15.51 -1.61
C PRO A 483 -43.75 16.80 -2.30
N GLY A 484 -43.12 16.67 -3.47
CA GLY A 484 -42.53 17.78 -4.20
C GLY A 484 -41.11 18.15 -3.79
N SER A 485 -40.46 17.36 -2.92
CA SER A 485 -39.06 17.59 -2.55
C SER A 485 -38.15 17.50 -3.77
N THR A 486 -37.12 18.34 -3.77
CA THR A 486 -36.23 18.57 -4.91
C THR A 486 -34.82 18.03 -4.64
N VAL A 487 -34.26 17.30 -5.60
CA VAL A 487 -32.92 16.70 -5.52
C VAL A 487 -32.07 17.18 -6.68
N CYS A 488 -31.02 17.93 -6.40
CA CYS A 488 -30.04 18.34 -7.41
C CYS A 488 -28.83 17.42 -7.37
N ASP A 489 -28.64 16.66 -8.45
CA ASP A 489 -27.50 15.78 -8.70
C ASP A 489 -26.40 16.58 -9.43
N LEU A 490 -25.41 17.05 -8.68
CA LEU A 490 -24.30 17.87 -9.17
C LEU A 490 -23.15 17.00 -9.68
N GLY A 491 -22.73 17.25 -10.92
CA GLY A 491 -21.78 16.38 -11.60
C GLY A 491 -22.37 14.99 -11.86
N GLY A 492 -23.70 14.91 -12.03
CA GLY A 492 -24.43 13.64 -12.12
C GLY A 492 -24.14 12.83 -13.39
N GLY A 493 -23.33 13.35 -14.31
CA GLY A 493 -23.07 12.74 -15.61
C GLY A 493 -24.36 12.56 -16.41
N VAL A 494 -24.60 11.34 -16.89
CA VAL A 494 -25.85 11.00 -17.58
C VAL A 494 -27.04 10.77 -16.62
N GLY A 495 -26.85 10.90 -15.31
CA GLY A 495 -27.91 10.82 -14.30
C GLY A 495 -28.39 9.39 -14.01
N THR A 496 -27.51 8.38 -14.07
CA THR A 496 -27.89 6.97 -13.83
C THR A 496 -28.55 6.76 -12.46
N VAL A 497 -27.98 7.32 -11.38
CA VAL A 497 -28.56 7.23 -10.03
C VAL A 497 -29.86 8.04 -9.95
N SER A 498 -29.87 9.21 -10.57
CA SER A 498 -31.04 10.09 -10.65
C SER A 498 -32.27 9.45 -11.32
N ILE A 499 -32.08 8.63 -12.35
CA ILE A 499 -33.18 7.81 -12.92
C ILE A 499 -33.74 6.85 -11.87
N GLY A 500 -32.85 6.18 -11.11
CA GLY A 500 -33.26 5.26 -10.04
C GLY A 500 -34.09 5.95 -8.96
N LEU A 501 -33.67 7.14 -8.52
CA LEU A 501 -34.41 7.98 -7.58
C LEU A 501 -35.78 8.38 -8.16
N ALA A 502 -35.81 8.92 -9.37
CA ALA A 502 -37.03 9.42 -10.00
C ALA A 502 -38.06 8.31 -10.26
N LYS A 503 -37.62 7.10 -10.61
CA LYS A 503 -38.49 5.93 -10.81
C LYS A 503 -39.05 5.37 -9.51
N ARG A 504 -38.24 5.31 -8.44
CA ARG A 504 -38.66 4.70 -7.17
C ARG A 504 -39.46 5.64 -6.29
N TYR A 505 -39.17 6.94 -6.35
CA TYR A 505 -39.75 7.96 -5.48
C TYR A 505 -40.49 9.00 -6.31
N HIS A 506 -41.74 8.68 -6.67
CA HIS A 506 -42.64 9.54 -7.46
C HIS A 506 -42.98 10.88 -6.80
N GLN A 507 -42.55 11.09 -5.56
CA GLN A 507 -42.71 12.37 -4.86
C GLN A 507 -41.54 13.34 -5.08
N LEU A 508 -40.40 12.88 -5.61
CA LEU A 508 -39.17 13.69 -5.78
C LEU A 508 -39.06 14.31 -7.16
N HIS A 509 -38.69 15.58 -7.25
CA HIS A 509 -38.28 16.20 -8.52
C HIS A 509 -36.76 16.24 -8.61
N VAL A 510 -36.18 15.79 -9.72
CA VAL A 510 -34.73 15.67 -9.85
C VAL A 510 -34.17 16.73 -10.81
N THR A 511 -33.04 17.33 -10.48
CA THR A 511 -32.30 18.21 -11.40
C THR A 511 -30.90 17.66 -11.58
N VAL A 512 -30.55 17.25 -12.80
CA VAL A 512 -29.19 16.80 -13.15
C VAL A 512 -28.39 18.00 -13.66
N GLN A 513 -27.26 18.30 -13.02
CA GLN A 513 -26.37 19.38 -13.44
C GLN A 513 -24.98 18.85 -13.77
N ASP A 514 -24.45 19.24 -14.92
CA ASP A 514 -23.12 18.87 -15.40
C ASP A 514 -22.68 19.86 -16.49
N LEU A 515 -21.49 19.68 -17.07
CA LEU A 515 -21.01 20.49 -18.18
C LEU A 515 -21.98 20.45 -19.38
N PRO A 516 -22.01 21.50 -20.23
CA PRO A 516 -22.99 21.61 -21.33
C PRO A 516 -23.10 20.37 -22.22
N ASP A 517 -21.97 19.82 -22.67
CA ASP A 517 -21.94 18.66 -23.56
C ASP A 517 -22.39 17.37 -22.86
N VAL A 518 -22.17 17.27 -21.55
CA VAL A 518 -22.63 16.12 -20.74
C VAL A 518 -24.13 16.19 -20.51
N VAL A 519 -24.69 17.38 -20.29
CA VAL A 519 -26.14 17.59 -20.18
C VAL A 519 -26.88 17.18 -21.47
N VAL A 520 -26.30 17.41 -22.65
CA VAL A 520 -26.86 16.93 -23.92
C VAL A 520 -26.94 15.40 -23.93
N GLN A 521 -25.86 14.72 -23.53
CA GLN A 521 -25.81 13.26 -23.44
C GLN A 521 -26.79 12.72 -22.39
N ALA A 522 -26.92 13.40 -21.25
CA ALA A 522 -27.85 13.04 -20.19
C ALA A 522 -29.30 13.02 -20.70
N ARG A 523 -29.73 14.04 -21.46
CA ARG A 523 -31.09 14.04 -22.05
C ARG A 523 -31.31 12.83 -22.96
N GLN A 524 -30.38 12.55 -23.87
CA GLN A 524 -30.48 11.40 -24.77
C GLN A 524 -30.55 10.07 -24.01
N PHE A 525 -29.75 9.94 -22.95
CA PHE A 525 -29.76 8.78 -22.08
C PHE A 525 -31.10 8.62 -21.35
N TRP A 526 -31.68 9.71 -20.84
CA TRP A 526 -32.98 9.69 -20.17
C TRP A 526 -34.14 9.44 -21.13
N ASP A 527 -34.14 10.00 -22.34
CA ASP A 527 -35.17 9.73 -23.35
C ASP A 527 -35.22 8.22 -23.70
N THR A 528 -34.06 7.56 -23.67
CA THR A 528 -33.96 6.12 -23.93
C THR A 528 -34.37 5.27 -22.71
N ASN A 529 -33.91 5.65 -21.51
CA ASN A 529 -34.01 4.80 -20.31
C ASN A 529 -35.20 5.13 -19.39
N TYR A 530 -35.77 6.32 -19.53
CA TYR A 530 -36.94 6.79 -18.78
C TYR A 530 -37.75 7.86 -19.54
N PRO A 531 -38.33 7.52 -20.72
CA PRO A 531 -38.99 8.47 -21.61
C PRO A 531 -40.16 9.24 -20.98
N THR A 532 -40.86 8.65 -20.00
CA THR A 532 -42.02 9.31 -19.38
C THR A 532 -41.64 10.43 -18.42
N ALA A 533 -40.37 10.51 -17.97
CA ALA A 533 -39.90 11.57 -17.07
C ALA A 533 -40.09 12.97 -17.68
N ALA A 534 -39.88 13.11 -18.99
CA ALA A 534 -40.05 14.38 -19.69
C ALA A 534 -41.55 14.80 -19.76
N LEU A 535 -42.44 13.83 -19.99
CA LEU A 535 -43.89 14.05 -20.03
C LEU A 535 -44.44 14.44 -18.65
N GLU A 536 -43.94 13.77 -17.62
CA GLU A 536 -44.32 13.99 -16.23
C GLU A 536 -43.61 15.21 -15.61
N LYS A 537 -42.69 15.85 -16.35
CA LYS A 537 -41.84 16.96 -15.89
C LYS A 537 -41.13 16.65 -14.58
N ARG A 538 -40.58 15.44 -14.46
CA ARG A 538 -39.96 14.88 -13.24
C ARG A 538 -38.47 15.17 -13.12
N ALA A 539 -37.86 15.63 -14.22
CA ALA A 539 -36.43 15.85 -14.31
C ALA A 539 -36.11 17.10 -15.11
N ASP A 540 -35.23 17.94 -14.55
CA ASP A 540 -34.60 19.05 -15.25
C ASP A 540 -33.13 18.72 -15.51
N PHE A 541 -32.59 19.26 -16.61
CA PHE A 541 -31.16 19.18 -16.91
C PHE A 541 -30.63 20.57 -17.15
N VAL A 542 -29.65 20.99 -16.36
CA VAL A 542 -29.17 22.37 -16.34
C VAL A 542 -27.64 22.36 -16.40
N PRO A 543 -27.03 22.95 -17.45
CA PRO A 543 -25.59 23.09 -17.52
C PRO A 543 -25.01 23.79 -16.29
N LEU A 544 -23.86 23.34 -15.82
CA LEU A 544 -23.16 23.89 -14.67
C LEU A 544 -21.66 23.63 -14.77
N ASP A 545 -20.87 24.67 -14.54
CA ASP A 545 -19.48 24.53 -14.10
C ASP A 545 -19.41 24.80 -12.59
N PHE A 546 -19.40 23.75 -11.78
CA PHE A 546 -19.50 23.86 -10.32
C PHE A 546 -18.30 24.55 -9.65
N LEU A 547 -17.17 24.72 -10.36
CA LEU A 547 -16.01 25.45 -9.84
C LEU A 547 -16.25 26.96 -9.94
N ASN A 548 -16.95 27.39 -10.99
CA ASN A 548 -17.13 28.80 -11.32
C ASN A 548 -18.54 29.33 -11.01
N GLU A 549 -19.52 28.44 -10.89
CA GLU A 549 -20.94 28.77 -10.81
C GLU A 549 -21.62 28.13 -9.59
N SER A 550 -22.74 28.71 -9.14
CA SER A 550 -23.61 28.08 -8.16
C SER A 550 -24.66 27.20 -8.85
N PRO A 551 -25.05 26.06 -8.24
CA PRO A 551 -26.13 25.22 -8.78
C PRO A 551 -27.50 25.89 -8.67
N VAL A 552 -28.52 25.20 -9.17
CA VAL A 552 -29.93 25.60 -9.01
C VAL A 552 -30.26 25.86 -7.54
N LYS A 553 -31.00 26.93 -7.27
CA LYS A 553 -31.21 27.43 -5.91
C LYS A 553 -32.29 26.67 -5.15
N GLY A 554 -32.18 26.68 -3.82
CA GLY A 554 -33.26 26.30 -2.90
C GLY A 554 -33.66 24.82 -2.90
N GLN A 555 -32.80 23.93 -3.39
CA GLN A 555 -33.09 22.49 -3.46
C GLN A 555 -33.11 21.87 -2.06
N ASP A 556 -33.92 20.82 -1.86
CA ASP A 556 -33.97 20.10 -0.58
C ASP A 556 -32.69 19.30 -0.36
N ILE A 557 -32.21 18.63 -1.41
CA ILE A 557 -30.97 17.84 -1.39
C ILE A 557 -30.05 18.27 -2.53
N TYR A 558 -28.78 18.52 -2.21
CA TYR A 558 -27.70 18.60 -3.17
C TYR A 558 -26.85 17.35 -3.04
N TYR A 559 -26.83 16.52 -4.08
CA TYR A 559 -26.16 15.22 -4.09
C TYR A 559 -24.92 15.30 -4.99
N LEU A 560 -23.78 14.85 -4.47
CA LEU A 560 -22.52 14.75 -5.20
C LEU A 560 -22.00 13.32 -5.04
N ARG A 561 -21.71 12.65 -6.14
CA ARG A 561 -21.19 11.28 -6.11
C ARG A 561 -19.90 11.20 -6.90
N GLN A 562 -18.80 10.80 -6.27
CA GLN A 562 -17.51 10.68 -6.96
C GLN A 562 -17.13 12.00 -7.66
N ILE A 563 -17.29 13.09 -6.91
CA ILE A 563 -16.95 14.45 -7.35
C ILE A 563 -15.80 14.99 -6.52
N ILE A 564 -15.95 15.08 -5.20
CA ILE A 564 -14.97 15.75 -4.35
C ILE A 564 -13.61 15.03 -4.39
N HIS A 565 -13.60 13.70 -4.57
CA HIS A 565 -12.37 12.92 -4.74
C HIS A 565 -11.54 13.26 -5.99
N ASN A 566 -12.13 13.85 -7.04
CA ASN A 566 -11.43 14.21 -8.29
C ASN A 566 -10.61 15.50 -8.17
N TRP A 567 -10.83 16.26 -7.10
CA TRP A 567 -10.30 17.61 -6.95
C TRP A 567 -9.45 17.75 -5.71
N PRO A 568 -8.43 18.63 -5.72
CA PRO A 568 -7.73 19.05 -4.52
C PRO A 568 -8.68 19.67 -3.48
N ALA A 569 -8.24 19.73 -2.21
CA ALA A 569 -9.12 20.12 -1.09
C ALA A 569 -9.69 21.55 -1.20
N ASP A 570 -8.93 22.50 -1.72
CA ASP A 570 -9.35 23.89 -1.96
C ASP A 570 -10.44 24.00 -3.04
N CYS A 571 -10.35 23.21 -4.11
CA CYS A 571 -11.41 23.04 -5.09
C CYS A 571 -12.66 22.42 -4.44
N GLY A 572 -12.51 21.38 -3.61
CA GLY A 572 -13.63 20.80 -2.84
C GLY A 572 -14.34 21.84 -1.96
N VAL A 573 -13.59 22.70 -1.27
CA VAL A 573 -14.15 23.83 -0.50
C VAL A 573 -14.91 24.79 -1.41
N THR A 574 -14.38 25.10 -2.59
CA THR A 574 -15.00 26.01 -3.56
C THR A 574 -16.35 25.45 -4.04
N ILE A 575 -16.40 24.18 -4.42
CA ILE A 575 -17.62 23.47 -4.84
C ILE A 575 -18.67 23.54 -3.73
N LEU A 576 -18.32 23.11 -2.51
CA LEU A 576 -19.27 23.12 -1.39
C LEU A 576 -19.71 24.53 -0.99
N LYS A 577 -18.84 25.55 -1.11
CA LYS A 577 -19.23 26.95 -0.90
C LYS A 577 -20.24 27.43 -1.95
N ASN A 578 -20.05 27.05 -3.21
CA ASN A 578 -20.97 27.44 -4.29
C ASN A 578 -22.37 26.87 -4.08
N ILE A 579 -22.48 25.66 -3.52
CA ILE A 579 -23.74 25.06 -3.08
C ILE A 579 -24.30 25.80 -1.86
N THR A 580 -23.47 26.04 -0.83
CA THR A 580 -23.90 26.68 0.43
C THR A 580 -24.54 28.05 0.21
N LYS A 581 -24.06 28.83 -0.78
CA LYS A 581 -24.64 30.13 -1.19
C LYS A 581 -26.11 30.08 -1.60
N VAL A 582 -26.60 28.91 -2.02
CA VAL A 582 -27.93 28.74 -2.61
C VAL A 582 -28.80 27.75 -1.85
N MET A 583 -28.33 27.24 -0.70
CA MET A 583 -29.12 26.41 0.22
C MET A 583 -30.22 27.21 0.90
N LYS A 584 -31.36 26.56 1.13
CA LYS A 584 -32.35 27.00 2.15
C LYS A 584 -31.99 26.36 3.50
N PRO A 585 -32.51 26.86 4.65
CA PRO A 585 -32.11 26.36 5.97
C PRO A 585 -32.27 24.84 6.14
N GLU A 586 -33.29 24.26 5.51
CA GLU A 586 -33.60 22.84 5.58
C GLU A 586 -32.81 21.99 4.58
N SER A 587 -32.08 22.60 3.63
CA SER A 587 -31.30 21.87 2.63
C SER A 587 -30.28 20.94 3.28
N ARG A 588 -29.96 19.84 2.59
CA ARG A 588 -28.82 18.97 2.91
C ARG A 588 -27.88 18.86 1.71
N ILE A 589 -26.60 18.66 2.02
CA ILE A 589 -25.61 18.20 1.03
C ILE A 589 -25.26 16.75 1.37
N LEU A 590 -25.28 15.90 0.34
CA LEU A 590 -24.93 14.49 0.43
C LEU A 590 -23.70 14.25 -0.45
N VAL A 591 -22.55 14.00 0.18
CA VAL A 591 -21.32 13.64 -0.52
C VAL A 591 -21.17 12.11 -0.48
N HIS A 592 -21.19 11.47 -1.63
CA HIS A 592 -21.11 10.02 -1.80
C HIS A 592 -19.77 9.63 -2.43
N ASP A 593 -18.79 9.34 -1.57
CA ASP A 593 -17.39 9.06 -1.94
C ASP A 593 -16.85 7.86 -1.14
N TYR A 594 -15.62 7.43 -1.43
CA TYR A 594 -14.89 6.57 -0.50
C TYR A 594 -14.49 7.39 0.73
N VAL A 595 -14.56 6.75 1.90
CA VAL A 595 -14.10 7.34 3.16
C VAL A 595 -13.02 6.47 3.76
N LEU A 596 -11.79 6.97 3.74
CA LEU A 596 -10.62 6.27 4.27
C LEU A 596 -10.68 6.21 5.80
N GLN A 597 -10.13 5.13 6.36
CA GLN A 597 -10.01 4.94 7.80
C GLN A 597 -8.53 4.84 8.20
N PRO A 598 -8.13 5.31 9.39
CA PRO A 598 -6.75 5.17 9.82
C PRO A 598 -6.33 3.69 10.00
N ASN A 599 -5.11 3.36 9.55
CA ASN A 599 -4.53 2.00 9.69
C ASN A 599 -3.96 1.70 11.09
N PHE A 600 -4.12 2.61 12.06
CA PHE A 600 -3.55 2.50 13.40
C PHE A 600 -4.63 2.46 14.48
N SER A 601 -4.36 1.70 15.55
CA SER A 601 -5.22 1.66 16.73
C SER A 601 -4.84 2.78 17.70
N GLY A 602 -5.80 3.63 18.11
CA GLY A 602 -5.57 4.74 19.06
C GLY A 602 -6.86 5.24 19.71
N SER A 603 -6.77 6.20 20.65
CA SER A 603 -7.96 6.91 21.17
C SER A 603 -8.63 7.72 20.05
N ALA A 604 -7.85 8.43 19.24
CA ALA A 604 -8.35 9.22 18.11
C ALA A 604 -9.20 8.41 17.11
N ALA A 605 -8.80 7.17 16.78
CA ALA A 605 -9.58 6.29 15.90
C ALA A 605 -10.88 5.77 16.54
N ARG A 606 -10.95 5.71 17.88
CA ARG A 606 -12.15 5.34 18.64
C ARG A 606 -13.08 6.53 18.86
N ASP A 607 -12.51 7.71 19.07
CA ASP A 607 -13.26 8.98 19.22
C ASP A 607 -13.94 9.35 17.89
N LEU A 608 -13.28 9.08 16.75
CA LEU A 608 -13.86 9.17 15.41
C LEU A 608 -15.06 8.25 15.18
N ALA A 609 -15.15 7.11 15.87
CA ALA A 609 -16.24 6.14 15.71
C ALA A 609 -17.42 6.40 16.68
N ALA A 610 -17.15 7.06 17.80
CA ALA A 610 -18.15 7.39 18.80
C ALA A 610 -19.06 8.54 18.31
N GLY A 611 -20.25 8.21 17.81
CA GLY A 611 -21.29 9.18 17.46
C GLY A 611 -21.28 9.68 16.01
N SER A 612 -20.33 9.25 15.18
CA SER A 612 -20.23 9.65 13.76
C SER A 612 -20.93 8.69 12.78
N GLY A 613 -21.17 7.43 13.19
CA GLY A 613 -21.65 6.35 12.32
C GLY A 613 -20.55 5.54 11.61
N VAL A 614 -19.27 5.79 11.91
CA VAL A 614 -18.12 5.03 11.35
C VAL A 614 -18.01 3.64 12.01
N ASN A 615 -18.02 2.58 11.20
CA ASN A 615 -17.76 1.21 11.67
C ASN A 615 -16.26 0.93 11.69
N VAL A 616 -15.76 0.39 12.81
CA VAL A 616 -14.36 -0.03 12.97
C VAL A 616 -14.28 -1.54 12.95
N ALA A 617 -13.24 -2.08 12.31
CA ALA A 617 -13.05 -3.53 12.23
C ALA A 617 -12.84 -4.17 13.61
N PRO A 618 -13.36 -5.38 13.84
CA PRO A 618 -13.10 -6.12 15.06
C PRO A 618 -11.63 -6.58 15.11
N LYS A 619 -11.04 -6.56 16.31
CA LYS A 619 -9.70 -7.13 16.52
C LYS A 619 -9.69 -8.63 16.21
N PRO A 620 -8.60 -9.18 15.66
CA PRO A 620 -7.28 -8.57 15.49
C PRO A 620 -7.05 -7.93 14.11
N LEU A 621 -8.10 -7.63 13.34
CA LEU A 621 -7.97 -6.92 12.08
C LEU A 621 -7.39 -5.51 12.30
N LEU A 622 -6.75 -4.97 11.25
CA LEU A 622 -6.47 -3.55 11.19
C LEU A 622 -7.79 -2.76 11.30
N PRO A 623 -7.83 -1.61 12.00
CA PRO A 623 -9.07 -0.86 12.23
C PRO A 623 -9.85 -0.52 10.96
N ASN A 624 -9.15 -0.34 9.85
CA ASN A 624 -9.69 -0.08 8.53
C ASN A 624 -10.13 -1.35 7.75
N TYR A 625 -10.28 -2.51 8.40
CA TYR A 625 -10.55 -3.82 7.79
C TYR A 625 -9.41 -4.42 6.94
N GLY A 626 -8.23 -3.79 6.88
CA GLY A 626 -7.09 -4.29 6.13
C GLY A 626 -7.43 -4.52 4.65
N TYR A 627 -7.24 -5.75 4.17
CA TYR A 627 -7.52 -6.07 2.77
C TYR A 627 -9.00 -5.93 2.38
N GLY A 628 -9.92 -6.08 3.34
CA GLY A 628 -11.35 -5.91 3.09
C GLY A 628 -11.76 -4.49 2.63
N SER A 629 -10.91 -3.50 2.89
CA SER A 629 -11.08 -2.13 2.38
C SER A 629 -9.95 -1.71 1.43
N ALA A 630 -9.14 -2.65 0.92
CA ALA A 630 -8.00 -2.33 0.07
C ALA A 630 -8.39 -1.54 -1.19
N ARG A 631 -9.60 -1.77 -1.72
CA ARG A 631 -10.09 -1.08 -2.92
C ARG A 631 -10.17 0.44 -2.74
N ALA A 632 -10.58 0.93 -1.57
CA ALA A 632 -10.60 2.38 -1.28
C ALA A 632 -9.20 3.00 -1.32
N TYR A 633 -8.16 2.30 -0.84
CA TYR A 633 -6.77 2.78 -0.88
C TYR A 633 -6.15 2.65 -2.26
N THR A 634 -6.51 1.61 -3.02
CA THR A 634 -6.12 1.50 -4.42
C THR A 634 -6.74 2.64 -5.21
N GLU A 635 -7.98 3.02 -4.94
CA GLU A 635 -8.63 4.15 -5.58
C GLU A 635 -7.98 5.50 -5.20
N ASP A 636 -7.59 5.68 -3.94
CA ASP A 636 -6.83 6.85 -3.51
C ASP A 636 -5.54 7.04 -4.34
N VAL A 637 -4.80 5.95 -4.54
CA VAL A 637 -3.62 5.97 -5.41
C VAL A 637 -4.01 6.19 -6.88
N SER A 638 -5.11 5.60 -7.36
CA SER A 638 -5.61 5.84 -8.72
C SER A 638 -5.91 7.32 -8.97
N MET A 639 -6.60 7.98 -8.03
CA MET A 639 -6.90 9.40 -8.13
C MET A 639 -5.64 10.26 -8.06
N LEU A 640 -4.70 9.90 -7.18
CA LEU A 640 -3.40 10.57 -7.12
C LEU A 640 -2.68 10.51 -8.48
N VAL A 641 -2.60 9.35 -9.12
CA VAL A 641 -1.85 9.19 -10.37
C VAL A 641 -2.57 9.80 -11.58
N LEU A 642 -3.90 9.86 -11.57
CA LEU A 642 -4.71 10.39 -12.67
C LEU A 642 -4.92 11.90 -12.59
N THR A 643 -5.20 12.43 -11.41
CA THR A 643 -5.71 13.80 -11.19
C THR A 643 -4.94 14.61 -10.16
N ASN A 644 -3.95 14.04 -9.46
CA ASN A 644 -3.30 14.64 -8.28
C ASN A 644 -4.27 14.94 -7.12
N ALA A 645 -5.45 14.32 -7.13
CA ALA A 645 -6.41 14.34 -6.03
C ALA A 645 -6.38 13.00 -5.27
N GLY A 646 -7.44 12.68 -4.53
CA GLY A 646 -7.43 11.51 -3.65
C GLY A 646 -8.71 11.31 -2.88
N GLU A 647 -8.83 10.10 -2.33
CA GLU A 647 -9.85 9.78 -1.35
C GLU A 647 -9.49 10.41 -0.01
N ARG A 648 -10.48 10.55 0.87
CA ARG A 648 -10.31 11.30 2.11
C ARG A 648 -10.81 10.56 3.32
N THR A 649 -10.17 10.83 4.45
CA THR A 649 -10.70 10.47 5.75
C THR A 649 -11.94 11.30 6.08
N LEU A 650 -12.76 10.83 7.03
CA LEU A 650 -13.90 11.62 7.50
C LEU A 650 -13.44 12.99 8.00
N ASP A 651 -12.37 13.09 8.79
CA ASP A 651 -11.85 14.36 9.30
C ASP A 651 -11.50 15.36 8.20
N GLU A 652 -10.96 14.88 7.08
CA GLU A 652 -10.65 15.74 5.93
C GLU A 652 -11.94 16.22 5.24
N PHE A 653 -12.95 15.37 5.07
CA PHE A 653 -14.27 15.81 4.60
C PHE A 653 -14.91 16.83 5.55
N LEU A 654 -14.81 16.61 6.87
CA LEU A 654 -15.29 17.55 7.88
C LEU A 654 -14.55 18.89 7.79
N ALA A 655 -13.23 18.88 7.58
CA ALA A 655 -12.46 20.09 7.40
C ALA A 655 -12.90 20.88 6.16
N ILE A 656 -13.13 20.20 5.03
CA ILE A 656 -13.63 20.81 3.80
C ILE A 656 -15.05 21.38 4.01
N GLY A 657 -15.95 20.61 4.62
CA GLY A 657 -17.32 21.03 4.92
C GLY A 657 -17.36 22.24 5.86
N ASN A 658 -16.60 22.20 6.97
CA ASN A 658 -16.49 23.31 7.92
C ASN A 658 -15.95 24.57 7.25
N ALA A 659 -14.92 24.45 6.41
CA ALA A 659 -14.38 25.58 5.64
C ALA A 659 -15.38 26.15 4.63
N ALA A 660 -16.39 25.37 4.23
CA ALA A 660 -17.49 25.78 3.38
C ALA A 660 -18.73 26.32 4.13
N GLY A 661 -18.70 26.37 5.47
CA GLY A 661 -19.84 26.84 6.28
C GLY A 661 -20.90 25.76 6.55
N LEU A 662 -20.50 24.50 6.50
CA LEU A 662 -21.38 23.35 6.73
C LEU A 662 -21.12 22.70 8.08
N LYS A 663 -22.15 22.09 8.66
CA LYS A 663 -22.06 21.22 9.83
C LYS A 663 -22.34 19.77 9.41
N PHE A 664 -21.56 18.85 9.95
CA PHE A 664 -21.80 17.42 9.76
C PHE A 664 -23.06 16.96 10.48
N VAL A 665 -23.81 16.08 9.82
CA VAL A 665 -25.03 15.50 10.36
C VAL A 665 -24.81 14.01 10.64
N LYS A 666 -24.40 13.24 9.62
CA LYS A 666 -24.34 11.78 9.71
C LYS A 666 -23.46 11.17 8.61
N LEU A 667 -22.81 10.05 8.92
CA LEU A 667 -22.20 9.17 7.94
C LEU A 667 -23.05 7.91 7.74
N TRP A 668 -23.26 7.51 6.49
CA TRP A 668 -23.88 6.23 6.14
C TRP A 668 -22.82 5.32 5.51
N ASP A 669 -22.44 4.24 6.20
CA ASP A 669 -21.47 3.25 5.71
C ASP A 669 -22.15 2.19 4.83
N PHE A 670 -21.91 2.25 3.52
CA PHE A 670 -22.38 1.30 2.51
C PHE A 670 -21.38 0.18 2.23
N ALA A 671 -20.44 -0.05 3.15
CA ALA A 671 -19.33 -1.01 3.08
C ALA A 671 -18.22 -0.61 2.11
N GLU A 672 -18.59 -0.30 0.87
CA GLU A 672 -17.67 0.10 -0.20
C GLU A 672 -17.38 1.61 -0.17
N THR A 673 -18.45 2.39 -0.32
CA THR A 673 -18.47 3.85 -0.26
C THR A 673 -19.24 4.29 0.98
N ALA A 674 -19.27 5.59 1.23
CA ALA A 674 -20.12 6.16 2.27
C ALA A 674 -20.82 7.43 1.79
N LEU A 675 -21.92 7.77 2.47
CA LEU A 675 -22.63 9.02 2.29
C LEU A 675 -22.38 9.94 3.49
N ILE A 676 -21.73 11.06 3.26
CA ILE A 676 -21.52 12.11 4.26
C ILE A 676 -22.64 13.14 4.11
N GLU A 677 -23.46 13.28 5.14
CA GLU A 677 -24.54 14.27 5.18
C GLU A 677 -24.09 15.54 5.91
N PHE A 678 -24.28 16.67 5.24
CA PHE A 678 -24.04 18.00 5.78
C PHE A 678 -25.32 18.84 5.76
N ALA A 679 -25.40 19.78 6.70
CA ALA A 679 -26.39 20.85 6.74
C ALA A 679 -25.68 22.21 6.81
N ALA A 680 -26.40 23.30 6.56
CA ALA A 680 -25.87 24.63 6.82
C ALA A 680 -25.54 24.81 8.31
N ALA A 681 -24.40 25.46 8.61
CA ALA A 681 -23.96 25.69 9.99
C ALA A 681 -24.75 26.81 10.73
N HIS A 682 -25.59 27.55 10.00
CA HIS A 682 -26.33 28.72 10.48
C HIS A 682 -27.53 28.39 11.36
#